data_AF-A0A556UY51-F1
#
_entry.id   AF-A0A556UY51-F1
#
_cell.length_a   1.000
_cell.length_b   1.000
_cell.length_c   1.000
_cell.angle_alpha   90.00
_cell.angle_beta   90.00
_cell.angle_gamma   90.00
#
_symmetry.space_group_name_H-M   'P 1'
#
loop_
_entity.id
_entity.type
_entity.pdbx_description
1 polymer ?
#
loop_
_entity_poly.entity_id
_entity_poly.type
_entity_poly.pdbx_seq_one_letter_code
_entity_poly.pdbx_strand_id
1 'polypeptide(L)'
;MPSKPGAVQIVTVNKADHTFGLEVKALEEILLAPEVRDMEVVVLSVAGAFRKGKSFLLDFMLRYLHRKPGQEWLGQEDEPLTGFSWRGGSEPETTGIQLWNEVFTVRKNNGKEVAVLLMDTQGAFDNQSTVKDCATIFALSTMTSSVQIYNLSQNIQEDDLQQLQLFTEYGRLAMDEIFLKPFQSLMFLIRDWSFPYEYSYGLKGGSQFLDKRLQVKASQHEELQTVRKHIHSCFTSISCFLLPHPGLKVATSPSFQGQLCDVAPEFKTELCNLIPTLLDPERLAVKEINGNRVTCRGLLEYFKSYIKIYQGEDLPHPKSMLQATAEANNLAAVASAKDQYYKNMEKVCGGELPYVAPDSLLEKHNFFRSEAVRHFSSIKKMGGKTFCAGYQAHLEEELNELWESFKKHNESKNVFSAFRTPAVLFVLVCLLYVLSALLLFIGLSSVSFACDCMLGLAMVAMLTWAFIRYSGQYRDVGVAIDQAAGVFLDQASGVSVQEHVLTIFNEMKVRKASANEEERKKRKKAVLFCLSEDKTSIIMEEGQEILQGDEGDPYLRFVKMLPPKDCRYALYDATYETQETKKEDLVFIFWAPEDAPLKSKMIYASSKDAIKKKFTGIKHEWQVNGLDDIKDRKTLAEKLGGSQVISLEGNPL
;
A
#
# COMPACT_ATOMS: atom_id res chain seq x y z
N MET A 1 -5.29 8.63 -0.10
CA MET A 1 -4.54 9.27 0.99
C MET A 1 -4.01 8.15 1.88
N PRO A 2 -2.78 8.20 2.42
CA PRO A 2 -2.59 7.55 3.71
C PRO A 2 -3.58 8.21 4.67
N SER A 3 -4.44 7.42 5.30
CA SER A 3 -5.38 7.92 6.30
C SER A 3 -4.60 8.68 7.37
N LYS A 4 -5.15 9.79 7.89
CA LYS A 4 -4.55 10.54 9.00
C LYS A 4 -4.20 9.53 10.12
N PRO A 5 -3.03 9.65 10.79
CA PRO A 5 -2.66 8.71 11.85
C PRO A 5 -3.77 8.61 12.89
N GLY A 6 -4.20 7.41 13.19
CA GLY A 6 -5.40 7.15 13.97
C GLY A 6 -5.59 5.67 14.31
N ALA A 7 -6.42 5.44 15.32
CA ALA A 7 -6.85 4.10 15.70
C ALA A 7 -7.82 3.55 14.66
N VAL A 8 -7.53 2.36 14.15
CA VAL A 8 -8.35 1.64 13.18
C VAL A 8 -8.88 0.37 13.83
N GLN A 9 -10.20 0.18 13.72
CA GLN A 9 -10.88 -1.00 14.21
C GLN A 9 -10.55 -2.21 13.32
N ILE A 10 -9.98 -3.27 13.91
CA ILE A 10 -9.55 -4.45 13.17
C ILE A 10 -10.43 -5.67 13.51
N VAL A 11 -10.69 -5.89 14.80
CA VAL A 11 -11.63 -6.94 15.22
C VAL A 11 -12.88 -6.28 15.74
N THR A 12 -14.04 -6.56 15.14
CA THR A 12 -15.34 -6.08 15.59
C THR A 12 -16.04 -7.15 16.40
N VAL A 13 -16.79 -6.73 17.42
CA VAL A 13 -17.63 -7.62 18.24
C VAL A 13 -19.08 -7.23 17.95
N ASN A 14 -19.82 -8.13 17.32
CA ASN A 14 -21.25 -7.93 17.14
C ASN A 14 -21.96 -8.31 18.44
N LYS A 15 -22.52 -7.30 19.11
CA LYS A 15 -23.13 -7.45 20.44
C LYS A 15 -24.48 -8.19 20.41
N ALA A 16 -25.12 -8.31 19.24
CA ALA A 16 -26.42 -8.96 19.13
C ALA A 16 -26.32 -10.49 19.11
N ASP A 17 -25.26 -11.02 18.50
CA ASP A 17 -25.04 -12.46 18.31
C ASP A 17 -23.71 -12.95 18.94
N HIS A 18 -22.96 -12.06 19.59
CA HIS A 18 -21.64 -12.33 20.18
C HIS A 18 -20.65 -12.95 19.18
N THR A 19 -20.75 -12.53 17.90
CA THR A 19 -19.84 -12.97 16.84
C THR A 19 -18.69 -11.98 16.62
N PHE A 20 -17.57 -12.50 16.13
CA PHE A 20 -16.36 -11.71 15.84
C PHE A 20 -16.17 -11.51 14.34
N GLY A 21 -16.06 -10.24 13.94
CA GLY A 21 -15.69 -9.84 12.58
C GLY A 21 -14.22 -9.43 12.51
N LEU A 22 -13.58 -9.71 11.37
CA LEU A 22 -12.26 -9.17 11.04
C LEU A 22 -12.38 -8.22 9.87
N GLU A 23 -11.96 -6.96 10.06
CA GLU A 23 -11.88 -5.96 9.01
C GLU A 23 -10.64 -6.19 8.15
N VAL A 24 -10.72 -7.19 7.28
CA VAL A 24 -9.59 -7.66 6.46
C VAL A 24 -8.99 -6.54 5.61
N LYS A 25 -9.84 -5.69 5.00
CA LYS A 25 -9.37 -4.58 4.16
C LYS A 25 -8.53 -3.57 4.94
N ALA A 26 -9.00 -3.17 6.11
CA ALA A 26 -8.29 -2.24 6.98
C ALA A 26 -6.96 -2.82 7.48
N LEU A 27 -6.95 -4.12 7.82
CA LEU A 27 -5.73 -4.81 8.23
C LEU A 27 -4.73 -4.97 7.07
N GLU A 28 -5.21 -5.23 5.87
CA GLU A 28 -4.40 -5.31 4.65
C GLU A 28 -3.76 -3.97 4.30
N GLU A 29 -4.50 -2.86 4.41
CA GLU A 29 -3.96 -1.50 4.19
C GLU A 29 -2.78 -1.19 5.12
N ILE A 30 -2.84 -1.63 6.39
CA ILE A 30 -1.77 -1.39 7.38
C ILE A 30 -0.59 -2.35 7.16
N LEU A 31 -0.86 -3.66 7.07
CA LEU A 31 0.20 -4.69 7.09
C LEU A 31 0.80 -4.99 5.71
N LEU A 32 0.11 -4.71 4.61
CA LEU A 32 0.60 -4.95 3.24
C LEU A 32 1.14 -3.68 2.57
N ALA A 33 1.24 -2.57 3.30
CA ALA A 33 1.88 -1.36 2.82
C ALA A 33 3.30 -1.67 2.29
N PRO A 34 3.71 -1.15 1.11
CA PRO A 34 4.94 -1.55 0.42
C PRO A 34 6.21 -1.39 1.26
N GLU A 35 6.20 -0.42 2.18
CA GLU A 35 7.32 -0.05 3.04
C GLU A 35 7.58 -1.07 4.15
N VAL A 36 6.52 -1.70 4.70
CA VAL A 36 6.61 -2.55 5.90
C VAL A 36 6.25 -4.02 5.67
N ARG A 37 5.58 -4.36 4.57
CA ARG A 37 5.00 -5.71 4.34
C ARG A 37 5.97 -6.88 4.50
N ASP A 38 7.24 -6.68 4.16
CA ASP A 38 8.29 -7.70 4.21
C ASP A 38 9.20 -7.57 5.44
N MET A 39 8.94 -6.58 6.31
CA MET A 39 9.69 -6.36 7.55
C MET A 39 9.23 -7.30 8.66
N GLU A 40 10.16 -7.67 9.53
CA GLU A 40 9.88 -8.39 10.78
C GLU A 40 9.08 -7.50 11.72
N VAL A 41 7.99 -8.03 12.29
CA VAL A 41 7.05 -7.25 13.09
C VAL A 41 7.23 -7.48 14.58
N VAL A 42 7.12 -6.42 15.36
CA VAL A 42 7.04 -6.37 16.82
C VAL A 42 5.66 -5.84 17.16
N VAL A 43 4.90 -6.56 17.98
CA VAL A 43 3.51 -6.22 18.27
C VAL A 43 3.37 -6.06 19.78
N LEU A 44 3.13 -4.82 20.22
CA LEU A 44 2.85 -4.50 21.62
C LEU A 44 1.34 -4.41 21.82
N SER A 45 0.80 -5.29 22.64
CA SER A 45 -0.62 -5.34 23.00
C SER A 45 -0.80 -4.94 24.46
N VAL A 46 -1.79 -4.10 24.74
CA VAL A 46 -2.23 -3.79 26.11
C VAL A 46 -3.63 -4.35 26.31
N ALA A 47 -3.76 -5.35 27.18
CA ALA A 47 -5.03 -5.96 27.54
C ALA A 47 -5.25 -5.95 29.06
N GLY A 48 -6.51 -6.06 29.49
CA GLY A 48 -6.88 -6.05 30.90
C GLY A 48 -8.26 -5.43 31.12
N ALA A 49 -8.65 -5.26 32.37
CA ALA A 49 -9.99 -4.78 32.73
C ALA A 49 -10.34 -3.42 32.08
N PHE A 50 -11.63 -3.21 31.86
CA PHE A 50 -12.18 -1.96 31.36
C PHE A 50 -12.01 -0.78 32.34
N ARG A 51 -11.87 0.45 31.81
CA ARG A 51 -11.55 1.71 32.54
C ARG A 51 -10.29 1.72 33.40
N LYS A 52 -9.30 0.89 33.09
CA LYS A 52 -8.00 0.90 33.79
C LYS A 52 -6.89 1.67 33.06
N GLY A 53 -7.26 2.61 32.17
CA GLY A 53 -6.32 3.51 31.50
C GLY A 53 -5.34 2.83 30.53
N LYS A 54 -5.83 1.89 29.70
CA LYS A 54 -5.03 1.18 28.68
C LYS A 54 -4.63 2.12 27.52
N SER A 55 -5.63 2.71 26.87
CA SER A 55 -5.46 3.67 25.78
C SER A 55 -4.63 4.89 26.22
N PHE A 56 -4.83 5.37 27.46
CA PHE A 56 -3.99 6.41 28.07
C PHE A 56 -2.50 6.04 28.12
N LEU A 57 -2.16 4.77 28.40
CA LEU A 57 -0.77 4.30 28.37
C LEU A 57 -0.23 4.18 26.94
N LEU A 58 -1.05 3.65 26.01
CA LEU A 58 -0.69 3.52 24.60
C LEU A 58 -0.41 4.87 23.95
N ASP A 59 -1.11 5.93 24.34
CA ASP A 59 -0.85 7.26 23.79
C ASP A 59 0.51 7.83 24.23
N PHE A 60 1.01 7.48 25.42
CA PHE A 60 2.38 7.80 25.79
C PHE A 60 3.40 6.98 25.00
N MET A 61 3.10 5.73 24.65
CA MET A 61 3.91 4.94 23.72
C MET A 61 3.93 5.58 22.34
N LEU A 62 2.79 6.04 21.83
CA LEU A 62 2.71 6.80 20.58
C LEU A 62 3.56 8.05 20.64
N ARG A 63 3.45 8.87 21.70
CA ARG A 63 4.30 10.06 21.88
C ARG A 63 5.79 9.71 21.84
N TYR A 64 6.19 8.62 22.49
CA TYR A 64 7.58 8.16 22.47
C TYR A 64 8.03 7.77 21.06
N LEU A 65 7.22 7.02 20.31
CA LEU A 65 7.56 6.55 18.96
C LEU A 65 7.60 7.68 17.91
N HIS A 66 6.75 8.70 18.04
CA HIS A 66 6.76 9.85 17.11
C HIS A 66 7.93 10.81 17.36
N ARG A 67 8.48 10.87 18.58
CA ARG A 67 9.54 11.81 18.93
C ARG A 67 10.92 11.24 18.64
N LYS A 68 11.82 12.10 18.18
CA LYS A 68 13.19 11.70 17.81
C LYS A 68 14.06 11.45 19.05
N PRO A 69 15.06 10.55 18.97
CA PRO A 69 16.04 10.35 20.02
C PRO A 69 16.71 11.68 20.41
N GLY A 70 16.76 11.99 21.71
CA GLY A 70 17.36 13.22 22.25
C GLY A 70 16.40 14.39 22.47
N GLN A 71 15.13 14.27 22.09
CA GLN A 71 14.08 15.20 22.51
C GLN A 71 13.45 14.72 23.82
N GLU A 72 12.95 15.65 24.65
CA GLU A 72 12.13 15.30 25.81
C GLU A 72 10.83 14.68 25.31
N TRP A 73 10.76 13.35 25.37
CA TRP A 73 9.71 12.59 24.69
C TRP A 73 8.35 12.71 25.38
N LEU A 74 8.33 13.04 26.67
CA LEU A 74 7.11 13.05 27.48
C LEU A 74 6.11 14.11 27.00
N GLY A 75 6.62 15.24 26.49
CA GLY A 75 5.81 16.37 26.05
C GLY A 75 6.09 17.65 26.85
N GLN A 76 5.49 18.76 26.40
CA GLN A 76 5.39 19.96 27.24
C GLN A 76 4.32 19.78 28.31
N GLU A 77 4.40 20.54 29.41
CA GLU A 77 3.48 20.41 30.55
C GLU A 77 1.99 20.61 30.17
N ASP A 78 1.70 21.49 29.21
CA ASP A 78 0.33 21.83 28.78
C ASP A 78 -0.14 21.08 27.52
N GLU A 79 0.68 20.18 26.98
CA GLU A 79 0.40 19.47 25.73
C GLU A 79 -0.64 18.36 25.93
N PRO A 80 -1.79 18.38 25.21
CA PRO A 80 -2.83 17.36 25.35
C PRO A 80 -2.39 16.01 24.76
N LEU A 81 -2.89 14.91 25.31
CA LEU A 81 -2.56 13.56 24.90
C LEU A 81 -3.50 13.12 23.78
N THR A 82 -2.93 12.84 22.62
CA THR A 82 -3.66 12.45 21.40
C THR A 82 -3.20 11.08 20.94
N GLY A 83 -4.13 10.25 20.48
CA GLY A 83 -3.84 8.91 20.00
C GLY A 83 -5.11 8.08 19.89
N PHE A 84 -5.14 6.94 20.57
CA PHE A 84 -6.33 6.12 20.73
C PHE A 84 -7.42 6.91 21.47
N SER A 85 -8.70 6.65 21.16
CA SER A 85 -9.79 7.32 21.87
C SER A 85 -9.77 6.92 23.35
N TRP A 86 -9.65 7.88 24.24
CA TRP A 86 -9.77 7.67 25.68
C TRP A 86 -10.57 8.81 26.30
N ARG A 87 -11.37 8.47 27.32
CA ARG A 87 -12.14 9.45 28.11
C ARG A 87 -12.32 8.94 29.54
N GLY A 88 -12.77 9.81 30.44
CA GLY A 88 -13.36 9.39 31.71
C GLY A 88 -14.74 8.72 31.55
N GLY A 89 -15.39 8.40 32.67
CA GLY A 89 -16.74 7.83 32.70
C GLY A 89 -16.80 6.31 32.89
N SER A 90 -18.01 5.76 33.01
CA SER A 90 -18.27 4.35 33.37
C SER A 90 -18.60 3.43 32.19
N GLU A 91 -18.86 3.94 30.98
CA GLU A 91 -19.31 3.13 29.81
C GLU A 91 -18.17 2.68 28.89
N PRO A 92 -18.19 1.49 28.25
CA PRO A 92 -17.13 1.06 27.33
C PRO A 92 -16.82 2.07 26.22
N GLU A 93 -15.53 2.25 25.93
CA GLU A 93 -15.04 3.12 24.85
C GLU A 93 -14.49 2.27 23.69
N THR A 94 -13.47 1.46 23.96
CA THR A 94 -12.89 0.53 22.99
C THR A 94 -13.71 -0.74 22.91
N THR A 95 -14.19 -1.11 21.73
CA THR A 95 -14.76 -2.44 21.43
C THR A 95 -13.77 -3.25 20.59
N GLY A 96 -13.74 -4.58 20.75
CA GLY A 96 -12.87 -5.48 20.00
C GLY A 96 -11.36 -5.18 20.10
N ILE A 97 -10.68 -5.12 18.95
CA ILE A 97 -9.23 -4.81 18.85
C ILE A 97 -9.03 -3.67 17.86
N GLN A 98 -8.27 -2.65 18.29
CA GLN A 98 -7.84 -1.53 17.48
C GLN A 98 -6.32 -1.57 17.28
N LEU A 99 -5.89 -1.23 16.06
CA LEU A 99 -4.48 -1.03 15.74
C LEU A 99 -4.23 0.43 15.39
N TRP A 100 -3.05 0.94 15.70
CA TRP A 100 -2.61 2.20 15.11
C TRP A 100 -2.30 1.98 13.63
N ASN A 101 -2.83 2.81 12.73
CA ASN A 101 -2.64 2.64 11.29
C ASN A 101 -1.21 2.93 10.81
N GLU A 102 -0.48 3.79 11.53
CA GLU A 102 0.93 4.08 11.24
C GLU A 102 1.83 3.00 11.87
N VAL A 103 2.57 2.28 11.03
CA VAL A 103 3.53 1.26 11.47
C VAL A 103 4.90 1.90 11.62
N PHE A 104 5.45 1.91 12.83
CA PHE A 104 6.72 2.58 13.11
C PHE A 104 7.90 1.69 12.71
N THR A 105 8.85 2.24 11.94
CA THR A 105 10.10 1.54 11.60
C THR A 105 11.19 1.90 12.61
N VAL A 106 11.66 0.89 13.35
CA VAL A 106 12.72 1.06 14.35
C VAL A 106 13.95 0.30 13.91
N ARG A 107 15.09 1.01 13.84
CA ARG A 107 16.38 0.41 13.51
C ARG A 107 17.05 -0.13 14.77
N LYS A 108 17.34 -1.43 14.77
CA LYS A 108 18.10 -2.10 15.84
C LYS A 108 19.60 -1.84 15.70
N ASN A 109 20.36 -2.04 16.79
CA ASN A 109 21.82 -1.85 16.82
C ASN A 109 22.58 -2.79 15.88
N ASN A 110 21.98 -3.93 15.52
CA ASN A 110 22.51 -4.84 14.48
C ASN A 110 22.29 -4.32 13.05
N GLY A 111 21.74 -3.11 12.88
CA GLY A 111 21.46 -2.48 11.60
C GLY A 111 20.16 -2.92 10.94
N LYS A 112 19.44 -3.90 11.50
CA LYS A 112 18.18 -4.42 10.96
C LYS A 112 17.00 -3.54 11.37
N GLU A 113 16.14 -3.23 10.41
CA GLU A 113 14.88 -2.51 10.65
C GLU A 113 13.76 -3.50 10.99
N VAL A 114 12.95 -3.13 11.98
CA VAL A 114 11.76 -3.88 12.40
C VAL A 114 10.55 -2.95 12.40
N ALA A 115 9.40 -3.49 12.05
CA ALA A 115 8.12 -2.81 12.12
C ALA A 115 7.54 -2.95 13.54
N VAL A 116 7.13 -1.84 14.16
CA VAL A 116 6.52 -1.81 15.49
C VAL A 116 5.05 -1.43 15.35
N LEU A 117 4.19 -2.28 15.87
CA LEU A 117 2.74 -2.16 15.84
C LEU A 117 2.19 -2.07 17.25
N LEU A 118 1.32 -1.08 17.49
CA LEU A 118 0.61 -0.92 18.76
C LEU A 118 -0.83 -1.41 18.64
N MET A 119 -1.26 -2.17 19.64
CA MET A 119 -2.58 -2.79 19.70
C MET A 119 -3.29 -2.42 21.00
N ASP A 120 -4.44 -1.76 20.88
CA ASP A 120 -5.38 -1.55 21.98
C ASP A 120 -6.47 -2.61 21.93
N THR A 121 -6.78 -3.20 23.07
CA THR A 121 -7.85 -4.19 23.18
C THR A 121 -8.99 -3.66 24.04
N GLN A 122 -10.20 -4.12 23.74
CA GLN A 122 -11.34 -3.94 24.63
C GLN A 122 -11.01 -4.38 26.04
N GLY A 123 -11.56 -3.65 27.01
CA GLY A 123 -11.40 -4.03 28.40
C GLY A 123 -12.27 -5.23 28.75
N ALA A 124 -11.70 -6.21 29.45
CA ALA A 124 -12.46 -7.33 29.96
C ALA A 124 -13.52 -6.87 30.98
N PHE A 125 -14.64 -7.59 31.05
CA PHE A 125 -15.74 -7.44 32.01
C PHE A 125 -16.49 -6.10 31.95
N ASP A 126 -16.83 -5.64 30.74
CA ASP A 126 -17.85 -4.59 30.63
C ASP A 126 -19.28 -5.16 30.83
N ASN A 127 -20.26 -4.28 30.93
CA ASN A 127 -21.66 -4.62 31.18
C ASN A 127 -22.39 -5.25 29.97
N GLN A 128 -21.71 -5.39 28.82
CA GLN A 128 -22.32 -5.78 27.54
C GLN A 128 -21.66 -7.01 26.92
N SER A 129 -20.48 -7.41 27.39
CA SER A 129 -19.69 -8.49 26.83
C SER A 129 -19.71 -9.71 27.74
N THR A 130 -19.74 -10.89 27.13
CA THR A 130 -19.67 -12.15 27.86
C THR A 130 -18.24 -12.45 28.30
N VAL A 131 -18.08 -13.41 29.23
CA VAL A 131 -16.75 -13.94 29.59
C VAL A 131 -16.05 -14.55 28.37
N LYS A 132 -16.81 -15.18 27.47
CA LYS A 132 -16.31 -15.70 26.18
C LYS A 132 -15.73 -14.57 25.34
N ASP A 133 -16.41 -13.42 25.27
CA ASP A 133 -15.96 -12.31 24.44
C ASP A 133 -14.63 -11.74 24.95
N CYS A 134 -14.55 -11.54 26.27
CA CYS A 134 -13.34 -11.08 26.92
C CYS A 134 -12.18 -12.06 26.73
N ALA A 135 -12.44 -13.36 26.90
CA ALA A 135 -11.45 -14.41 26.72
C ALA A 135 -10.96 -14.49 25.26
N THR A 136 -11.85 -14.31 24.29
CA THR A 136 -11.53 -14.33 22.85
C THR A 136 -10.64 -13.16 22.45
N ILE A 137 -11.01 -11.93 22.85
CA ILE A 137 -10.21 -10.73 22.56
C ILE A 137 -8.83 -10.83 23.20
N PHE A 138 -8.76 -11.30 24.45
CA PHE A 138 -7.50 -11.51 25.16
C PHE A 138 -6.66 -12.63 24.50
N ALA A 139 -7.30 -13.70 24.02
CA ALA A 139 -6.63 -14.78 23.30
C ALA A 139 -5.99 -14.29 22.00
N LEU A 140 -6.79 -13.61 21.18
CA LEU A 140 -6.35 -13.09 19.89
C LEU A 140 -5.20 -12.10 20.07
N SER A 141 -5.29 -11.20 21.05
CA SER A 141 -4.22 -10.23 21.32
C SER A 141 -2.94 -10.90 21.83
N THR A 142 -3.04 -11.93 22.67
CA THR A 142 -1.88 -12.68 23.18
C THR A 142 -1.22 -13.53 22.09
N MET A 143 -1.99 -14.21 21.24
CA MET A 143 -1.46 -15.03 20.16
C MET A 143 -0.78 -14.20 19.08
N THR A 144 -1.28 -13.00 18.80
CA THR A 144 -0.73 -12.12 17.75
C THR A 144 0.37 -11.18 18.26
N SER A 145 0.39 -10.85 19.55
CA SER A 145 1.42 -9.99 20.14
C SER A 145 2.75 -10.69 20.43
N SER A 146 3.86 -9.93 20.38
CA SER A 146 5.16 -10.41 20.89
C SER A 146 5.37 -9.99 22.35
N VAL A 147 4.82 -8.84 22.72
CA VAL A 147 4.77 -8.35 24.10
C VAL A 147 3.31 -8.10 24.49
N GLN A 148 2.82 -8.91 25.42
CA GLN A 148 1.50 -8.74 26.02
C GLN A 148 1.64 -8.01 27.36
N ILE A 149 1.08 -6.82 27.45
CA ILE A 149 0.99 -6.05 28.69
C ILE A 149 -0.37 -6.33 29.31
N TYR A 150 -0.36 -6.99 30.46
CA TYR A 150 -1.55 -7.27 31.23
C TYR A 150 -1.75 -6.18 32.28
N ASN A 151 -2.62 -5.22 31.97
CA ASN A 151 -2.88 -4.02 32.75
C ASN A 151 -3.92 -4.30 33.84
N LEU A 152 -3.45 -4.45 35.07
CA LEU A 152 -4.23 -4.75 36.27
C LEU A 152 -4.29 -3.53 37.19
N SER A 153 -5.29 -3.50 38.07
CA SER A 153 -5.52 -2.38 38.99
C SER A 153 -5.20 -2.82 40.42
N GLN A 154 -4.33 -2.06 41.09
CA GLN A 154 -3.89 -2.21 42.47
C GLN A 154 -3.10 -3.48 42.79
N ASN A 155 -3.55 -4.67 42.37
CA ASN A 155 -2.98 -5.95 42.80
C ASN A 155 -3.15 -7.03 41.71
N ILE A 156 -2.49 -8.18 41.91
CA ILE A 156 -2.75 -9.42 41.16
C ILE A 156 -3.65 -10.29 42.02
N GLN A 157 -4.87 -10.52 41.56
CA GLN A 157 -5.86 -11.37 42.21
C GLN A 157 -5.86 -12.79 41.60
N GLU A 158 -6.49 -13.77 42.25
CA GLU A 158 -6.50 -15.15 41.74
C GLU A 158 -7.40 -15.30 40.51
N ASP A 159 -8.47 -14.51 40.40
CA ASP A 159 -9.33 -14.42 39.22
C ASP A 159 -8.59 -13.84 38.01
N ASP A 160 -7.64 -12.91 38.22
CA ASP A 160 -6.75 -12.42 37.14
C ASP A 160 -5.89 -13.57 36.58
N LEU A 161 -5.42 -14.47 37.45
CA LEU A 161 -4.62 -15.63 37.06
C LEU A 161 -5.47 -16.72 36.41
N GLN A 162 -6.72 -16.91 36.86
CA GLN A 162 -7.66 -17.85 36.25
C GLN A 162 -8.03 -17.45 34.82
N GLN A 163 -8.12 -16.15 34.50
CA GLN A 163 -8.32 -15.71 33.11
C GLN A 163 -7.19 -16.16 32.18
N LEU A 164 -5.97 -16.28 32.72
CA LEU A 164 -4.83 -16.80 31.96
C LEU A 164 -4.89 -18.32 31.74
N GLN A 165 -5.74 -19.04 32.48
CA GLN A 165 -5.85 -20.50 32.41
C GLN A 165 -6.26 -21.00 31.02
N LEU A 166 -7.10 -20.27 30.28
CA LEU A 166 -7.47 -20.67 28.92
C LEU A 166 -6.23 -20.86 28.02
N PHE A 167 -5.23 -20.01 28.20
CA PHE A 167 -3.97 -20.06 27.44
C PHE A 167 -3.04 -21.16 27.91
N THR A 168 -3.20 -21.57 29.17
CA THR A 168 -2.37 -22.63 29.75
C THR A 168 -2.61 -23.99 29.12
N GLU A 169 -3.88 -24.30 28.80
CA GLU A 169 -4.24 -25.54 28.12
C GLU A 169 -3.78 -25.55 26.66
N TYR A 170 -3.90 -24.42 25.97
CA TYR A 170 -3.32 -24.25 24.65
C TYR A 170 -1.80 -24.40 24.65
N GLY A 171 -1.13 -23.72 25.56
CA GLY A 171 0.33 -23.78 25.63
C GLY A 171 0.86 -25.16 26.01
N ARG A 172 0.11 -25.93 26.81
CA ARG A 172 0.42 -27.33 27.07
C ARG A 172 0.39 -28.18 25.79
N LEU A 173 -0.67 -28.09 24.99
CA LEU A 173 -0.73 -28.85 23.73
C LEU A 173 0.36 -28.42 22.74
N ALA A 174 0.65 -27.12 22.66
CA ALA A 174 1.71 -26.61 21.79
C ALA A 174 3.09 -27.15 22.22
N MET A 175 3.35 -27.25 23.53
CA MET A 175 4.57 -27.85 24.05
C MET A 175 4.70 -29.33 23.71
N ASP A 176 3.60 -30.08 23.75
CA ASP A 176 3.60 -31.51 23.48
C ASP A 176 3.88 -31.84 22.00
N GLU A 177 3.46 -30.98 21.06
CA GLU A 177 3.67 -31.20 19.62
C GLU A 177 4.92 -30.51 19.06
N ILE A 178 5.28 -29.33 19.57
CA ILE A 178 6.29 -28.44 18.98
C ILE A 178 7.54 -28.32 19.87
N PHE A 179 7.46 -28.69 21.14
CA PHE A 179 8.53 -28.59 22.15
C PHE A 179 9.05 -27.14 22.37
N LEU A 180 8.26 -26.13 22.00
CA LEU A 180 8.57 -24.72 22.18
C LEU A 180 7.46 -24.03 22.96
N LYS A 181 7.82 -22.96 23.69
CA LYS A 181 6.82 -22.10 24.32
C LYS A 181 6.00 -21.37 23.25
N PRO A 182 4.66 -21.33 23.37
CA PRO A 182 3.80 -20.69 22.37
C PRO A 182 3.88 -19.16 22.36
N PHE A 183 4.19 -18.54 23.51
CA PHE A 183 4.15 -17.09 23.68
C PHE A 183 5.50 -16.54 24.17
N GLN A 184 5.76 -15.28 23.85
CA GLN A 184 7.07 -14.67 24.09
C GLN A 184 7.11 -13.93 25.43
N SER A 185 6.59 -12.70 25.51
CA SER A 185 6.71 -11.87 26.71
C SER A 185 5.35 -11.50 27.28
N LEU A 186 5.16 -11.77 28.57
CA LEU A 186 4.03 -11.28 29.37
C LEU A 186 4.56 -10.30 30.41
N MET A 187 4.01 -9.08 30.44
CA MET A 187 4.31 -8.09 31.47
C MET A 187 3.05 -7.78 32.29
N PHE A 188 3.07 -8.09 33.57
CA PHE A 188 2.07 -7.62 34.52
C PHE A 188 2.32 -6.14 34.82
N LEU A 189 1.43 -5.26 34.39
CA LEU A 189 1.47 -3.85 34.72
C LEU A 189 0.45 -3.56 35.81
N ILE A 190 0.92 -3.33 37.03
CA ILE A 190 0.05 -3.06 38.17
C ILE A 190 -0.10 -1.55 38.31
N ARG A 191 -1.30 -1.06 38.00
CA ARG A 191 -1.68 0.35 38.13
C ARG A 191 -2.03 0.69 39.56
N ASP A 192 -1.87 1.94 39.95
CA ASP A 192 -2.28 2.46 41.26
C ASP A 192 -1.70 1.66 42.43
N TRP A 193 -0.45 1.20 42.29
CA TRP A 193 0.25 0.47 43.34
C TRP A 193 0.39 1.35 44.58
N SER A 194 -0.17 0.87 45.69
CA SER A 194 -0.35 1.65 46.91
C SER A 194 0.65 1.30 48.03
N PHE A 195 1.51 0.32 47.81
CA PHE A 195 2.42 -0.21 48.85
C PHE A 195 3.91 -0.13 48.45
N PRO A 196 4.43 1.07 48.09
CA PRO A 196 5.84 1.24 47.69
C PRO A 196 6.84 0.90 48.81
N TYR A 197 6.38 0.93 50.06
CA TYR A 197 7.17 0.56 51.24
C TYR A 197 7.37 -0.95 51.41
N GLU A 198 6.53 -1.81 50.78
CA GLU A 198 6.74 -3.27 50.75
C GLU A 198 7.52 -3.66 49.48
N TYR A 199 7.06 -3.20 48.32
CA TYR A 199 7.76 -3.36 47.04
C TYR A 199 7.82 -2.00 46.34
N SER A 200 9.04 -1.53 46.06
CA SER A 200 9.27 -0.25 45.40
C SER A 200 8.63 -0.19 44.01
N TYR A 201 8.34 1.01 43.52
CA TYR A 201 7.89 1.19 42.14
C TYR A 201 8.91 0.67 41.12
N GLY A 202 8.41 0.46 39.89
CA GLY A 202 9.22 0.02 38.75
C GLY A 202 9.36 -1.50 38.62
N LEU A 203 10.31 -1.92 37.77
CA LEU A 203 10.56 -3.34 37.46
C LEU A 203 11.12 -4.13 38.64
N LYS A 204 12.03 -3.53 39.43
CA LYS A 204 12.74 -4.24 40.48
C LYS A 204 11.79 -4.72 41.59
N GLY A 205 10.92 -3.84 42.07
CA GLY A 205 9.90 -4.22 43.04
C GLY A 205 8.82 -5.11 42.43
N GLY A 206 8.45 -4.87 41.17
CA GLY A 206 7.51 -5.71 40.43
C GLY A 206 7.97 -7.16 40.30
N SER A 207 9.23 -7.43 39.94
CA SER A 207 9.78 -8.78 39.89
C SER A 207 9.70 -9.49 41.24
N GLN A 208 10.11 -8.83 42.34
CA GLN A 208 10.03 -9.41 43.69
C GLN A 208 8.59 -9.71 44.11
N PHE A 209 7.67 -8.80 43.79
CA PHE A 209 6.25 -8.98 44.06
C PHE A 209 5.65 -10.15 43.26
N LEU A 210 5.99 -10.24 41.97
CA LEU A 210 5.51 -11.30 41.09
C LEU A 210 6.05 -12.68 41.50
N ASP A 211 7.34 -12.78 41.82
CA ASP A 211 7.97 -14.03 42.28
C ASP A 211 7.25 -14.58 43.51
N LYS A 212 6.87 -13.71 44.46
CA LYS A 212 6.08 -14.08 45.64
C LYS A 212 4.67 -14.56 45.28
N ARG A 213 4.02 -13.95 44.28
CA ARG A 213 2.64 -14.27 43.85
C ARG A 213 2.55 -15.56 43.03
N LEU A 214 3.52 -15.80 42.15
CA LEU A 214 3.59 -17.00 41.30
C LEU A 214 4.29 -18.19 41.98
N GLN A 215 4.84 -18.01 43.19
CA GLN A 215 5.42 -19.11 43.97
C GLN A 215 4.39 -20.24 44.18
N VAL A 216 4.72 -21.42 43.68
CA VAL A 216 3.94 -22.65 43.88
C VAL A 216 4.22 -23.15 45.30
N LYS A 217 3.18 -23.22 46.13
CA LYS A 217 3.25 -23.75 47.51
C LYS A 217 2.44 -25.02 47.62
N ALA A 218 2.96 -26.02 48.32
CA ALA A 218 2.27 -27.30 48.54
C ALA A 218 0.92 -27.15 49.28
N SER A 219 0.76 -26.04 50.03
CA SER A 219 -0.49 -25.72 50.74
C SER A 219 -1.59 -25.13 49.85
N GLN A 220 -1.28 -24.78 48.59
CA GLN A 220 -2.28 -24.24 47.65
C GLN A 220 -3.14 -25.37 47.07
N HIS A 221 -4.38 -25.05 46.71
CA HIS A 221 -5.25 -25.95 45.95
C HIS A 221 -4.59 -26.37 44.63
N GLU A 222 -4.84 -27.59 44.18
CA GLU A 222 -4.19 -28.18 43.00
C GLU A 222 -4.42 -27.33 41.73
N GLU A 223 -5.62 -26.77 41.56
CA GLU A 223 -5.94 -25.85 40.46
C GLU A 223 -5.02 -24.62 40.44
N LEU A 224 -4.78 -24.01 41.61
CA LEU A 224 -3.94 -22.82 41.74
C LEU A 224 -2.46 -23.11 41.48
N GLN A 225 -2.00 -24.31 41.84
CA GLN A 225 -0.65 -24.77 41.51
C GLN A 225 -0.51 -25.01 40.00
N THR A 226 -1.53 -25.59 39.38
CA THR A 226 -1.58 -25.92 37.96
C THR A 226 -1.52 -24.65 37.10
N VAL A 227 -2.35 -23.64 37.42
CA VAL A 227 -2.32 -22.33 36.74
C VAL A 227 -0.93 -21.69 36.80
N ARG A 228 -0.29 -21.65 37.97
CA ARG A 228 1.06 -21.06 38.15
C ARG A 228 2.13 -21.82 37.36
N LYS A 229 2.13 -23.15 37.42
CA LYS A 229 3.07 -23.99 36.65
C LYS A 229 2.93 -23.75 35.16
N HIS A 230 1.70 -23.65 34.67
CA HIS A 230 1.47 -23.46 33.26
C HIS A 230 1.75 -22.05 32.75
N ILE A 231 1.54 -21.00 33.55
CA ILE A 231 1.94 -19.64 33.17
C ILE A 231 3.44 -19.62 32.82
N HIS A 232 4.27 -20.28 33.65
CA HIS A 232 5.70 -20.43 33.37
C HIS A 232 6.02 -21.29 32.14
N SER A 233 5.18 -22.26 31.77
CA SER A 233 5.38 -23.06 30.56
C SER A 233 4.93 -22.33 29.29
N CYS A 234 3.99 -21.38 29.37
CA CYS A 234 3.42 -20.74 28.20
C CYS A 234 4.24 -19.55 27.67
N PHE A 235 4.91 -18.80 28.55
CA PHE A 235 5.64 -17.58 28.19
C PHE A 235 7.15 -17.74 28.33
N THR A 236 7.91 -17.25 27.35
CA THR A 236 9.38 -17.24 27.37
C THR A 236 9.93 -16.31 28.44
N SER A 237 9.31 -15.14 28.61
CA SER A 237 9.65 -14.16 29.62
C SER A 237 8.39 -13.66 30.32
N ILE A 238 8.46 -13.54 31.64
CA ILE A 238 7.39 -12.98 32.47
C ILE A 238 8.03 -11.90 33.34
N SER A 239 7.44 -10.72 33.31
CA SER A 239 7.91 -9.56 34.08
C SER A 239 6.75 -8.84 34.75
N CYS A 240 7.06 -7.97 35.72
CA CYS A 240 6.06 -7.18 36.41
C CYS A 240 6.60 -5.77 36.65
N PHE A 241 5.75 -4.76 36.45
CA PHE A 241 6.04 -3.36 36.69
C PHE A 241 4.98 -2.78 37.63
N LEU A 242 5.43 -2.15 38.73
CA LEU A 242 4.54 -1.48 39.68
C LEU A 242 4.51 0.02 39.37
N LEU A 243 3.34 0.52 38.98
CA LEU A 243 3.14 1.92 38.62
C LEU A 243 2.32 2.63 39.71
N PRO A 244 2.74 3.84 40.16
CA PRO A 244 1.99 4.60 41.15
C PRO A 244 0.64 5.10 40.60
N HIS A 245 -0.16 5.71 41.47
CA HIS A 245 -1.40 6.36 41.06
C HIS A 245 -1.09 7.67 40.29
N PRO A 246 -1.75 7.94 39.14
CA PRO A 246 -1.45 9.10 38.29
C PRO A 246 -1.86 10.45 38.89
N GLY A 247 -2.61 10.44 40.00
CA GLY A 247 -3.10 11.62 40.70
C GLY A 247 -4.63 11.74 40.63
N LEU A 248 -5.24 12.37 41.63
CA LEU A 248 -6.70 12.48 41.72
C LEU A 248 -7.29 13.29 40.56
N LYS A 249 -6.60 14.33 40.11
CA LYS A 249 -7.03 15.14 38.95
C LYS A 249 -7.21 14.28 37.69
N VAL A 250 -6.25 13.40 37.39
CA VAL A 250 -6.30 12.48 36.25
C VAL A 250 -7.47 11.50 36.38
N ALA A 251 -7.74 11.02 37.58
CA ALA A 251 -8.78 10.02 37.83
C ALA A 251 -10.21 10.59 37.83
N THR A 252 -10.40 11.82 38.33
CA THR A 252 -11.74 12.37 38.61
C THR A 252 -12.13 13.56 37.75
N SER A 253 -11.18 14.25 37.11
CA SER A 253 -11.50 15.47 36.35
C SER A 253 -12.07 15.13 34.97
N PRO A 254 -13.28 15.61 34.62
CA PRO A 254 -13.87 15.39 33.31
C PRO A 254 -13.21 16.25 32.21
N SER A 255 -12.54 17.34 32.59
CA SER A 255 -11.86 18.24 31.66
C SER A 255 -10.41 17.86 31.40
N PHE A 256 -9.92 16.78 32.00
CA PHE A 256 -8.54 16.34 31.82
C PHE A 256 -8.33 15.79 30.40
N GLN A 257 -7.41 16.40 29.67
CA GLN A 257 -7.07 16.05 28.28
C GLN A 257 -5.68 15.41 28.14
N GLY A 258 -5.09 14.93 29.24
CA GLY A 258 -3.77 14.30 29.20
C GLY A 258 -2.59 15.25 29.36
N GLN A 259 -2.85 16.48 29.81
CA GLN A 259 -1.83 17.47 30.13
C GLN A 259 -0.94 16.95 31.26
N LEU A 260 0.37 17.09 31.13
CA LEU A 260 1.33 16.58 32.10
C LEU A 260 1.28 17.38 33.42
N CYS A 261 0.89 18.65 33.40
CA CYS A 261 0.86 19.51 34.59
C CYS A 261 -0.07 18.96 35.70
N ASP A 262 -1.07 18.19 35.32
CA ASP A 262 -2.04 17.57 36.23
C ASP A 262 -1.67 16.13 36.64
N VAL A 263 -0.61 15.56 36.07
CA VAL A 263 -0.12 14.21 36.38
C VAL A 263 0.87 14.24 37.54
N ALA A 264 0.73 13.30 38.47
CA ALA A 264 1.61 13.20 39.64
C ALA A 264 3.09 13.01 39.24
N PRO A 265 4.04 13.66 39.93
CA PRO A 265 5.46 13.63 39.55
C PRO A 265 6.09 12.23 39.68
N GLU A 266 5.70 11.45 40.68
CA GLU A 266 6.14 10.05 40.84
C GLU A 266 5.68 9.18 39.66
N PHE A 267 4.46 9.42 39.17
CA PHE A 267 3.94 8.73 38.00
C PHE A 267 4.73 9.08 36.73
N LYS A 268 5.04 10.37 36.51
CA LYS A 268 5.89 10.80 35.40
C LYS A 268 7.26 10.11 35.43
N THR A 269 7.87 10.05 36.61
CA THR A 269 9.20 9.44 36.81
C THR A 269 9.18 7.96 36.44
N GLU A 270 8.20 7.20 36.91
CA GLU A 270 8.10 5.78 36.59
C GLU A 270 7.65 5.52 35.14
N LEU A 271 6.87 6.42 34.56
CA LEU A 271 6.54 6.37 33.13
C LEU A 271 7.80 6.57 32.26
N CYS A 272 8.71 7.47 32.67
CA CYS A 272 10.04 7.63 32.10
C CYS A 272 10.93 6.39 32.20
N ASN A 273 10.66 5.49 33.14
CA ASN A 273 11.33 4.20 33.23
C ASN A 273 10.64 3.12 32.38
N LEU A 274 9.30 3.07 32.41
CA LEU A 274 8.48 2.04 31.78
C LEU A 274 8.55 2.08 30.25
N ILE A 275 8.24 3.24 29.65
CA ILE A 275 8.06 3.34 28.19
C ILE A 275 9.37 3.07 27.44
N PRO A 276 10.51 3.69 27.81
CA PRO A 276 11.78 3.37 27.17
C PRO A 276 12.17 1.92 27.38
N THR A 277 11.90 1.31 28.53
CA THR A 277 12.21 -0.12 28.74
C THR A 277 11.43 -1.04 27.78
N LEU A 278 10.16 -0.71 27.49
CA LEU A 278 9.31 -1.49 26.58
C LEU A 278 9.66 -1.27 25.11
N LEU A 279 10.05 -0.05 24.75
CA LEU A 279 10.28 0.38 23.36
C LEU A 279 11.77 0.56 23.03
N ASP A 280 12.66 0.09 23.90
CA ASP A 280 14.10 0.12 23.67
C ASP A 280 14.44 -0.70 22.40
N PRO A 281 15.14 -0.13 21.40
CA PRO A 281 15.49 -0.82 20.17
C PRO A 281 16.20 -2.18 20.38
N GLU A 282 16.97 -2.34 21.45
CA GLU A 282 17.63 -3.60 21.79
C GLU A 282 16.67 -4.64 22.36
N ARG A 283 15.64 -4.21 23.10
CA ARG A 283 14.70 -5.10 23.81
C ARG A 283 13.45 -5.45 23.02
N LEU A 284 13.18 -4.76 21.90
CA LEU A 284 12.04 -5.06 21.04
C LEU A 284 12.08 -6.52 20.55
N ALA A 285 11.24 -7.37 21.12
CA ALA A 285 11.14 -8.77 20.73
C ALA A 285 10.32 -8.89 19.43
N VAL A 286 10.98 -9.33 18.35
CA VAL A 286 10.30 -9.65 17.09
C VAL A 286 9.32 -10.78 17.34
N LYS A 287 8.12 -10.72 16.75
CA LYS A 287 7.13 -11.77 16.87
C LYS A 287 7.67 -13.08 16.32
N GLU A 288 7.66 -14.11 17.15
CA GLU A 288 8.02 -15.47 16.77
C GLU A 288 6.85 -16.42 16.95
N ILE A 289 6.62 -17.26 15.94
CA ILE A 289 5.65 -18.36 15.98
C ILE A 289 6.37 -19.58 15.43
N ASN A 290 6.37 -20.68 16.18
CA ASN A 290 7.16 -21.89 15.88
C ASN A 290 8.67 -21.67 15.74
N GLY A 291 9.23 -20.68 16.46
CA GLY A 291 10.63 -20.29 16.32
C GLY A 291 10.99 -19.65 14.97
N ASN A 292 10.00 -19.30 14.15
CA ASN A 292 10.19 -18.46 12.96
C ASN A 292 9.78 -17.03 13.28
N ARG A 293 10.55 -16.08 12.77
CA ARG A 293 10.22 -14.67 12.85
C ARG A 293 9.10 -14.33 11.87
N VAL A 294 8.11 -13.60 12.35
CA VAL A 294 6.91 -13.25 11.59
C VAL A 294 7.09 -11.88 10.97
N THR A 295 6.72 -11.75 9.70
CA THR A 295 6.67 -10.47 8.98
C THR A 295 5.28 -9.85 9.07
N CYS A 296 5.13 -8.56 8.72
CA CYS A 296 3.80 -7.92 8.65
C CYS A 296 2.82 -8.70 7.76
N ARG A 297 3.26 -9.16 6.58
CA ARG A 297 2.47 -10.05 5.72
C ARG A 297 2.09 -11.37 6.42
N GLY A 298 3.04 -12.00 7.10
CA GLY A 298 2.76 -13.25 7.82
C GLY A 298 1.73 -13.05 8.94
N LEU A 299 1.82 -11.92 9.66
CA LEU A 299 0.90 -11.58 10.75
C LEU A 299 -0.56 -11.49 10.29
N LEU A 300 -0.80 -10.96 9.08
CA LEU A 300 -2.14 -10.91 8.48
C LEU A 300 -2.77 -12.31 8.37
N GLU A 301 -2.02 -13.29 7.89
CA GLU A 301 -2.51 -14.67 7.74
C GLU A 301 -2.82 -15.31 9.10
N TYR A 302 -2.02 -15.00 10.14
CA TYR A 302 -2.33 -15.41 11.51
C TYR A 302 -3.65 -14.81 12.01
N PHE A 303 -3.91 -13.51 11.79
CA PHE A 303 -5.19 -12.90 12.13
C PHE A 303 -6.38 -13.57 11.42
N LYS A 304 -6.25 -13.79 10.10
CA LYS A 304 -7.29 -14.44 9.28
C LYS A 304 -7.60 -15.86 9.75
N SER A 305 -6.58 -16.63 10.12
CA SER A 305 -6.79 -18.00 10.62
C SER A 305 -7.32 -18.01 12.04
N TYR A 306 -6.78 -17.18 12.94
CA TYR A 306 -7.23 -17.17 14.33
C TYR A 306 -8.68 -16.74 14.47
N ILE A 307 -9.11 -15.68 13.78
CA ILE A 307 -10.50 -15.21 13.92
C ILE A 307 -11.52 -16.28 13.51
N LYS A 308 -11.24 -17.08 12.48
CA LYS A 308 -12.14 -18.14 11.99
C LYS A 308 -12.41 -19.21 13.05
N ILE A 309 -11.44 -19.48 13.92
CA ILE A 309 -11.56 -20.46 14.99
C ILE A 309 -12.50 -19.95 16.09
N TYR A 310 -12.46 -18.64 16.36
CA TYR A 310 -13.23 -17.99 17.42
C TYR A 310 -14.62 -17.52 16.98
N GLN A 311 -14.97 -17.68 15.69
CA GLN A 311 -16.31 -17.40 15.17
C GLN A 311 -17.35 -18.47 15.55
N GLY A 312 -16.94 -19.61 16.11
CA GLY A 312 -17.86 -20.67 16.57
C GLY A 312 -18.66 -20.29 17.82
N GLU A 313 -19.72 -21.06 18.11
CA GLU A 313 -20.57 -20.86 19.30
C GLU A 313 -19.82 -21.13 20.62
N ASP A 314 -18.87 -22.06 20.62
CA ASP A 314 -18.07 -22.41 21.81
C ASP A 314 -16.65 -21.83 21.75
N LEU A 315 -16.01 -21.70 22.94
CA LEU A 315 -14.57 -21.46 23.00
C LEU A 315 -13.85 -22.63 22.31
N PRO A 316 -12.93 -22.35 21.39
CA PRO A 316 -12.35 -23.40 20.57
C PRO A 316 -11.52 -24.37 21.41
N HIS A 317 -11.63 -25.65 21.09
CA HIS A 317 -10.82 -26.67 21.72
C HIS A 317 -9.33 -26.40 21.43
N PRO A 318 -8.41 -26.57 22.38
CA PRO A 318 -7.01 -26.19 22.17
C PRO A 318 -6.30 -26.89 21.00
N LYS A 319 -6.76 -28.10 20.62
CA LYS A 319 -6.31 -28.80 19.39
C LYS A 319 -6.63 -28.01 18.11
N SER A 320 -7.81 -27.40 18.02
CA SER A 320 -8.22 -26.59 16.87
C SER A 320 -7.36 -25.33 16.76
N MET A 321 -6.97 -24.72 17.89
CA MET A 321 -6.05 -23.59 17.91
C MET A 321 -4.66 -23.95 17.38
N LEU A 322 -4.16 -25.15 17.70
CA LEU A 322 -2.86 -25.62 17.23
C LEU A 322 -2.91 -25.90 15.73
N GLN A 323 -3.94 -26.61 15.26
CA GLN A 323 -4.15 -26.87 13.84
C GLN A 323 -4.21 -25.57 13.03
N ALA A 324 -4.96 -24.58 13.48
CA ALA A 324 -5.05 -23.31 12.76
C ALA A 324 -3.77 -22.48 12.82
N THR A 325 -2.96 -22.61 13.88
CA THR A 325 -1.59 -22.05 13.90
C THR A 325 -0.73 -22.72 12.83
N ALA A 326 -0.89 -24.02 12.62
CA ALA A 326 -0.21 -24.74 11.55
C ALA A 326 -0.70 -24.30 10.17
N GLU A 327 -2.01 -24.15 9.96
CA GLU A 327 -2.61 -23.63 8.73
C GLU A 327 -2.07 -22.23 8.41
N ALA A 328 -2.13 -21.30 9.37
CA ALA A 328 -1.63 -19.94 9.23
C ALA A 328 -0.13 -19.88 8.89
N ASN A 329 0.68 -20.71 9.55
CA ASN A 329 2.11 -20.76 9.31
C ASN A 329 2.42 -21.25 7.89
N ASN A 330 1.69 -22.25 7.39
CA ASN A 330 1.82 -22.72 6.01
C ASN A 330 1.34 -21.66 5.01
N LEU A 331 0.20 -21.01 5.25
CA LEU A 331 -0.32 -19.93 4.39
C LEU A 331 0.63 -18.73 4.31
N ALA A 332 1.20 -18.31 5.44
CA ALA A 332 2.22 -17.26 5.47
C ALA A 332 3.46 -17.63 4.63
N ALA A 333 3.87 -18.90 4.67
CA ALA A 333 4.97 -19.40 3.84
C ALA A 333 4.62 -19.42 2.35
N VAL A 334 3.39 -19.83 1.98
CA VAL A 334 2.88 -19.76 0.59
C VAL A 334 2.89 -18.31 0.09
N ALA A 335 2.32 -17.38 0.87
CA ALA A 335 2.25 -15.96 0.51
C ALA A 335 3.65 -15.33 0.32
N SER A 336 4.62 -15.70 1.15
CA SER A 336 6.02 -15.25 1.02
C SER A 336 6.67 -15.80 -0.27
N ALA A 337 6.51 -17.08 -0.58
CA ALA A 337 7.08 -17.71 -1.76
C ALA A 337 6.46 -17.19 -3.07
N LYS A 338 5.13 -17.01 -3.09
CA LYS A 338 4.40 -16.42 -4.22
C LYS A 338 4.89 -15.01 -4.56
N ASP A 339 5.12 -14.20 -3.55
CA ASP A 339 5.59 -12.82 -3.72
C ASP A 339 7.02 -12.73 -4.27
N GLN A 340 7.91 -13.60 -3.78
CA GLN A 340 9.26 -13.70 -4.32
C GLN A 340 9.22 -14.03 -5.81
N TYR A 341 8.39 -15.00 -6.21
CA TYR A 341 8.19 -15.33 -7.62
C TYR A 341 7.65 -14.14 -8.42
N TYR A 342 6.60 -13.48 -7.92
CA TYR A 342 5.99 -12.32 -8.58
C TYR A 342 7.02 -11.20 -8.83
N LYS A 343 7.77 -10.79 -7.80
CA LYS A 343 8.83 -9.77 -7.91
C LYS A 343 9.92 -10.14 -8.91
N ASN A 344 10.31 -11.42 -8.95
CA ASN A 344 11.33 -11.89 -9.87
C ASN A 344 10.84 -11.93 -11.32
N MET A 345 9.58 -12.34 -11.55
CA MET A 345 8.96 -12.33 -12.87
C MET A 345 8.69 -10.90 -13.38
N GLU A 346 8.24 -10.00 -12.51
CA GLU A 346 8.01 -8.59 -12.85
C GLU A 346 9.29 -7.89 -13.31
N LYS A 347 10.44 -8.21 -12.70
CA LYS A 347 11.77 -7.72 -13.15
C LYS A 347 12.18 -8.21 -14.54
N VAL A 348 11.57 -9.27 -15.06
CA VAL A 348 11.88 -9.83 -16.39
C VAL A 348 10.88 -9.37 -17.44
N CYS A 349 9.59 -9.34 -17.11
CA CYS A 349 8.52 -9.12 -18.08
C CYS A 349 7.48 -8.06 -17.69
N GLY A 350 7.75 -7.24 -16.67
CA GLY A 350 6.89 -6.15 -16.20
C GLY A 350 6.57 -5.11 -17.29
N GLY A 351 5.55 -4.27 -17.06
CA GLY A 351 4.92 -3.43 -18.10
C GLY A 351 5.86 -2.59 -18.96
N GLU A 352 6.88 -1.98 -18.35
CA GLU A 352 7.84 -1.11 -19.03
C GLU A 352 8.96 -1.86 -19.77
N LEU A 353 9.11 -3.16 -19.52
CA LEU A 353 10.19 -3.99 -20.08
C LEU A 353 9.83 -4.51 -21.48
N PRO A 354 10.83 -4.65 -22.38
CA PRO A 354 10.61 -5.10 -23.74
C PRO A 354 10.12 -6.56 -23.81
N TYR A 355 9.58 -6.94 -24.97
CA TYR A 355 9.14 -8.30 -25.24
C TYR A 355 10.27 -9.33 -25.05
N VAL A 356 9.99 -10.38 -24.28
CA VAL A 356 10.91 -11.52 -24.07
C VAL A 356 10.45 -12.71 -24.91
N ALA A 357 11.39 -13.42 -25.53
CA ALA A 357 11.06 -14.60 -26.34
C ALA A 357 10.44 -15.71 -25.46
N PRO A 358 9.49 -16.52 -25.98
CA PRO A 358 8.75 -17.49 -25.17
C PRO A 358 9.63 -18.53 -24.49
N ASP A 359 10.67 -19.01 -25.18
CA ASP A 359 11.59 -20.02 -24.64
C ASP A 359 12.42 -19.47 -23.47
N SER A 360 12.95 -18.25 -23.62
CA SER A 360 13.71 -17.58 -22.56
C SER A 360 12.80 -17.22 -21.37
N LEU A 361 11.57 -16.81 -21.65
CA LEU A 361 10.59 -16.52 -20.61
C LEU A 361 10.20 -17.79 -19.82
N LEU A 362 10.04 -18.92 -20.52
CA LEU A 362 9.75 -20.22 -19.91
C LEU A 362 10.94 -20.72 -19.06
N GLU A 363 12.18 -20.55 -19.52
CA GLU A 363 13.37 -20.89 -18.75
C GLU A 363 13.44 -20.07 -17.44
N LYS A 364 13.18 -18.76 -17.52
CA LYS A 364 13.12 -17.88 -16.34
C LYS A 364 11.98 -18.27 -15.40
N HIS A 365 10.81 -18.61 -15.93
CA HIS A 365 9.70 -19.13 -15.12
C HIS A 365 10.09 -20.38 -14.35
N ASN A 366 10.65 -21.39 -15.02
CA ASN A 366 11.04 -22.66 -14.39
C ASN A 366 12.09 -22.44 -13.30
N PHE A 367 13.04 -21.53 -13.54
CA PHE A 367 14.05 -21.16 -12.55
C PHE A 367 13.42 -20.51 -11.31
N PHE A 368 12.62 -19.44 -11.48
CA PHE A 368 11.99 -18.74 -10.36
C PHE A 368 10.94 -19.58 -9.64
N ARG A 369 10.20 -20.45 -10.35
CA ARG A 369 9.29 -21.42 -9.74
C ARG A 369 10.05 -22.37 -8.82
N SER A 370 11.16 -22.94 -9.30
CA SER A 370 12.00 -23.83 -8.49
C SER A 370 12.60 -23.11 -7.27
N GLU A 371 12.94 -21.83 -7.43
CA GLU A 371 13.42 -21.00 -6.33
C GLU A 371 12.34 -20.74 -5.28
N ALA A 372 11.12 -20.39 -5.68
CA ALA A 372 9.99 -20.16 -4.79
C ALA A 372 9.58 -21.43 -4.03
N VAL A 373 9.54 -22.59 -4.70
CA VAL A 373 9.26 -23.88 -4.04
C VAL A 373 10.36 -24.23 -3.04
N ARG A 374 11.63 -24.01 -3.39
CA ARG A 374 12.75 -24.23 -2.46
C ARG A 374 12.67 -23.30 -1.24
N HIS A 375 12.33 -22.03 -1.46
CA HIS A 375 12.10 -21.05 -0.39
C HIS A 375 10.99 -21.52 0.54
N PHE A 376 9.84 -21.94 -0.01
CA PHE A 376 8.75 -22.54 0.76
C PHE A 376 9.21 -23.75 1.58
N SER A 377 9.93 -24.70 0.98
CA SER A 377 10.43 -25.89 1.68
C SER A 377 11.41 -25.57 2.80
N SER A 378 12.21 -24.50 2.66
CA SER A 378 13.23 -24.10 3.64
C SER A 378 12.65 -23.52 4.94
N ILE A 379 11.43 -22.98 4.91
CA ILE A 379 10.75 -22.42 6.08
C ILE A 379 10.34 -23.56 7.02
N LYS A 380 10.59 -23.43 8.33
CA LYS A 380 10.14 -24.44 9.31
C LYS A 380 8.63 -24.37 9.44
N LYS A 381 7.91 -25.48 9.22
CA LYS A 381 6.44 -25.53 9.19
C LYS A 381 5.87 -26.54 10.19
N MET A 382 4.68 -26.27 10.72
CA MET A 382 3.92 -27.17 11.61
C MET A 382 3.03 -28.14 10.79
N GLY A 383 2.57 -29.22 11.43
CA GLY A 383 1.57 -30.15 10.85
C GLY A 383 2.15 -31.39 10.13
N GLY A 384 3.49 -31.52 10.07
CA GLY A 384 4.15 -32.67 9.44
C GLY A 384 4.19 -32.62 7.91
N LYS A 385 4.88 -33.59 7.28
CA LYS A 385 5.19 -33.57 5.84
C LYS A 385 3.95 -33.69 4.94
N THR A 386 2.98 -34.51 5.32
CA THR A 386 1.74 -34.74 4.54
C THR A 386 0.87 -33.49 4.51
N PHE A 387 0.72 -32.81 5.64
CA PHE A 387 -0.01 -31.54 5.74
C PHE A 387 0.68 -30.45 4.90
N CYS A 388 2.01 -30.31 5.03
CA CYS A 388 2.78 -29.36 4.23
C CYS A 388 2.70 -29.62 2.72
N ALA A 389 2.55 -30.88 2.30
CA ALA A 389 2.48 -31.25 0.89
C ALA A 389 1.23 -30.68 0.19
N GLY A 390 0.10 -30.59 0.90
CA GLY A 390 -1.12 -29.96 0.37
C GLY A 390 -0.92 -28.48 0.06
N TYR A 391 -0.26 -27.73 0.96
CA TYR A 391 0.06 -26.33 0.73
C TYR A 391 1.13 -26.10 -0.33
N GLN A 392 2.09 -27.02 -0.48
CA GLN A 392 3.05 -26.96 -1.57
C GLN A 392 2.35 -27.11 -2.93
N ALA A 393 1.43 -28.07 -3.06
CA ALA A 393 0.65 -28.26 -4.28
C ALA A 393 -0.18 -27.00 -4.60
N HIS A 394 -0.81 -26.40 -3.59
CA HIS A 394 -1.54 -25.14 -3.74
C HIS A 394 -0.64 -23.98 -4.19
N LEU A 395 0.55 -23.82 -3.62
CA LEU A 395 1.53 -22.83 -4.08
C LEU A 395 1.87 -23.06 -5.56
N GLU A 396 2.15 -24.29 -5.98
CA GLU A 396 2.49 -24.59 -7.37
C GLU A 396 1.35 -24.26 -8.34
N GLU A 397 0.10 -24.47 -7.94
CA GLU A 397 -1.09 -24.07 -8.70
C GLU A 397 -1.17 -22.54 -8.87
N GLU A 398 -1.05 -21.78 -7.79
CA GLU A 398 -1.06 -20.30 -7.85
C GLU A 398 0.10 -19.73 -8.68
N LEU A 399 1.28 -20.36 -8.63
CA LEU A 399 2.43 -19.97 -9.46
C LEU A 399 2.16 -20.20 -10.96
N ASN A 400 1.41 -21.25 -11.31
CA ASN A 400 1.00 -21.53 -12.69
C ASN A 400 -0.03 -20.50 -13.19
N GLU A 401 -0.98 -20.09 -12.35
CA GLU A 401 -1.94 -19.02 -12.70
C GLU A 401 -1.23 -17.68 -12.96
N LEU A 402 -0.29 -17.30 -12.08
CA LEU A 402 0.53 -16.10 -12.28
C LEU A 402 1.36 -16.19 -13.55
N TRP A 403 1.89 -17.37 -13.87
CA TRP A 403 2.60 -17.61 -15.12
C TRP A 403 1.73 -17.36 -16.35
N GLU A 404 0.49 -17.85 -16.38
CA GLU A 404 -0.43 -17.60 -17.49
C GLU A 404 -0.70 -16.11 -17.70
N SER A 405 -0.85 -15.37 -16.60
CA SER A 405 -1.00 -13.91 -16.63
C SER A 405 0.22 -13.21 -17.24
N PHE A 406 1.43 -13.56 -16.77
CA PHE A 406 2.68 -13.00 -17.31
C PHE A 406 2.91 -13.37 -18.78
N LYS A 407 2.55 -14.60 -19.19
CA LYS A 407 2.64 -15.05 -20.58
C LYS A 407 1.74 -14.21 -21.49
N LYS A 408 0.45 -14.05 -21.13
CA LYS A 408 -0.51 -13.21 -21.89
C LYS A 408 -0.04 -11.76 -21.96
N HIS A 409 0.45 -11.22 -20.84
CA HIS A 409 0.98 -9.86 -20.78
C HIS A 409 2.19 -9.68 -21.72
N ASN A 410 3.13 -10.62 -21.74
CA ASN A 410 4.27 -10.57 -22.64
C ASN A 410 3.87 -10.73 -24.12
N GLU A 411 2.94 -11.63 -24.44
CA GLU A 411 2.43 -11.80 -25.81
C GLU A 411 1.78 -10.53 -26.37
N SER A 412 1.06 -9.78 -25.53
CA SER A 412 0.45 -8.49 -25.92
C SER A 412 1.49 -7.48 -26.44
N LYS A 413 2.74 -7.55 -25.96
CA LYS A 413 3.83 -6.65 -26.39
C LYS A 413 4.34 -6.98 -27.81
N ASN A 414 4.23 -8.24 -28.24
CA ASN A 414 4.71 -8.66 -29.55
C ASN A 414 3.81 -8.15 -30.69
N VAL A 415 2.48 -8.26 -30.51
CA VAL A 415 1.48 -7.99 -31.56
C VAL A 415 1.54 -6.55 -32.07
N PHE A 416 1.70 -5.56 -31.18
CA PHE A 416 1.79 -4.15 -31.58
C PHE A 416 3.12 -3.79 -32.27
N SER A 417 4.21 -4.51 -31.98
CA SER A 417 5.51 -4.29 -32.61
C SER A 417 5.66 -5.02 -33.95
N ALA A 418 4.96 -6.15 -34.14
CA ALA A 418 5.11 -7.02 -35.30
C ALA A 418 4.49 -6.46 -36.59
N PHE A 419 3.45 -5.63 -36.51
CA PHE A 419 2.75 -5.12 -37.70
C PHE A 419 3.13 -3.68 -38.10
N ARG A 420 3.74 -2.90 -37.18
CA ARG A 420 4.03 -1.48 -37.43
C ARG A 420 5.12 -1.29 -38.48
N THR A 421 6.29 -1.88 -38.27
CA THR A 421 7.47 -1.67 -39.12
C THR A 421 7.29 -2.17 -40.56
N PRO A 422 6.71 -3.36 -40.81
CA PRO A 422 6.45 -3.83 -42.18
C PRO A 422 5.48 -2.93 -42.94
N ALA A 423 4.42 -2.46 -42.26
CA ALA A 423 3.44 -1.57 -42.88
C ALA A 423 4.08 -0.24 -43.29
N VAL A 424 4.93 0.35 -42.43
CA VAL A 424 5.62 1.61 -42.75
C VAL A 424 6.62 1.44 -43.90
N LEU A 425 7.44 0.39 -43.87
CA LEU A 425 8.40 0.12 -44.96
C LEU A 425 7.67 -0.16 -46.28
N PHE A 426 6.53 -0.84 -46.24
CA PHE A 426 5.72 -1.12 -47.43
C PHE A 426 5.13 0.16 -48.03
N VAL A 427 4.56 1.04 -47.20
CA VAL A 427 4.05 2.34 -47.64
C VAL A 427 5.18 3.20 -48.23
N LEU A 428 6.36 3.20 -47.61
CA LEU A 428 7.53 3.93 -48.11
C LEU A 428 7.98 3.43 -49.49
N VAL A 429 8.03 2.10 -49.68
CA VAL A 429 8.35 1.47 -50.97
C VAL A 429 7.33 1.88 -52.04
N CYS A 430 6.03 1.84 -51.74
CA CYS A 430 4.99 2.29 -52.66
C CYS A 430 5.14 3.77 -53.04
N LEU A 431 5.42 4.64 -52.06
CA LEU A 431 5.57 6.09 -52.29
C LEU A 431 6.78 6.39 -53.19
N LEU A 432 7.95 5.81 -52.88
CA LEU A 432 9.17 6.01 -53.66
C LEU A 432 9.02 5.49 -55.10
N TYR A 433 8.33 4.36 -55.29
CA TYR A 433 8.05 3.82 -56.62
C TYR A 433 7.20 4.78 -57.47
N VAL A 434 6.11 5.31 -56.90
CA VAL A 434 5.24 6.27 -57.59
C VAL A 434 5.98 7.59 -57.87
N LEU A 435 6.78 8.08 -56.92
CA LEU A 435 7.56 9.30 -57.08
C LEU A 435 8.63 9.16 -58.17
N SER A 436 9.33 8.02 -58.22
CA SER A 436 10.31 7.75 -59.27
C SER A 436 9.67 7.73 -60.66
N ALA A 437 8.52 7.05 -60.80
CA ALA A 437 7.78 7.01 -62.06
C ALA A 437 7.32 8.40 -62.53
N LEU A 438 6.85 9.26 -61.62
CA LEU A 438 6.45 10.64 -61.92
C LEU A 438 7.65 11.51 -62.33
N LEU A 439 8.78 11.42 -61.62
CA LEU A 439 9.98 12.20 -61.93
C LEU A 439 10.61 11.78 -63.26
N LEU A 440 10.55 10.49 -63.59
CA LEU A 440 10.97 9.97 -64.89
C LEU A 440 10.08 10.50 -66.03
N PHE A 441 8.77 10.57 -65.81
CA PHE A 441 7.82 11.15 -66.75
C PHE A 441 8.06 12.65 -66.99
N ILE A 442 8.47 13.39 -65.96
CA ILE A 442 8.81 14.82 -66.05
C ILE A 442 10.19 15.05 -66.73
N GLY A 443 11.01 14.01 -66.88
CA GLY A 443 12.33 14.07 -67.52
C GLY A 443 13.50 14.35 -66.57
N LEU A 444 13.28 14.26 -65.25
CA LEU A 444 14.31 14.44 -64.21
C LEU A 444 14.99 13.11 -63.88
N SER A 445 15.70 12.54 -64.85
CA SER A 445 16.30 11.19 -64.76
C SER A 445 17.29 11.02 -63.60
N SER A 446 18.09 12.04 -63.27
CA SER A 446 19.04 11.97 -62.16
C SER A 446 18.37 11.85 -60.79
N VAL A 447 17.20 12.48 -60.60
CA VAL A 447 16.46 12.44 -59.34
C VAL A 447 15.65 11.15 -59.22
N SER A 448 15.07 10.67 -60.32
CA SER A 448 14.42 9.36 -60.37
C SER A 448 15.39 8.22 -60.01
N PHE A 449 16.62 8.25 -60.54
CA PHE A 449 17.64 7.26 -60.18
C PHE A 449 17.97 7.26 -58.67
N ALA A 450 18.02 8.44 -58.05
CA ALA A 450 18.22 8.54 -56.59
C ALA A 450 17.05 7.92 -55.80
N CYS A 451 15.80 8.15 -56.25
CA CYS A 451 14.62 7.51 -55.67
C CYS A 451 14.64 5.98 -55.83
N ASP A 452 15.09 5.46 -56.97
CA ASP A 452 15.22 4.02 -57.22
C ASP A 452 16.29 3.38 -56.32
N CYS A 453 17.40 4.08 -56.07
CA CYS A 453 18.40 3.63 -55.09
C CYS A 453 17.81 3.56 -53.66
N MET A 454 17.04 4.58 -53.26
CA MET A 454 16.37 4.58 -51.95
C MET A 454 15.31 3.48 -51.84
N LEU A 455 14.58 3.21 -52.92
CA LEU A 455 13.63 2.10 -53.03
C LEU A 455 14.33 0.76 -52.79
N GLY A 456 15.47 0.52 -53.45
CA GLY A 456 16.29 -0.67 -53.27
C GLY A 456 16.74 -0.86 -51.82
N LEU A 457 17.21 0.21 -51.16
CA LEU A 457 17.58 0.19 -49.75
C LEU A 457 16.41 -0.16 -48.83
N ALA A 458 15.23 0.42 -49.07
CA ALA A 458 14.02 0.13 -48.30
C ALA A 458 13.55 -1.33 -48.46
N MET A 459 13.65 -1.90 -49.66
CA MET A 459 13.34 -3.32 -49.90
C MET A 459 14.33 -4.24 -49.20
N VAL A 460 15.63 -3.94 -49.23
CA VAL A 460 16.65 -4.71 -48.50
C VAL A 460 16.40 -4.65 -46.99
N ALA A 461 16.06 -3.46 -46.46
CA ALA A 461 15.71 -3.30 -45.05
C ALA A 461 14.47 -4.12 -44.67
N MET A 462 13.44 -4.16 -45.52
CA MET A 462 12.24 -4.97 -45.29
C MET A 462 12.54 -6.48 -45.30
N LEU A 463 13.31 -6.97 -46.26
CA LEU A 463 13.71 -8.38 -46.32
C LEU A 463 14.61 -8.77 -45.15
N THR A 464 15.52 -7.89 -44.76
CA THR A 464 16.42 -8.09 -43.62
C THR A 464 15.62 -8.09 -42.31
N TRP A 465 14.66 -7.18 -42.17
CA TRP A 465 13.75 -7.17 -41.03
C TRP A 465 12.92 -8.46 -40.95
N ALA A 466 12.36 -8.92 -42.08
CA ALA A 466 11.59 -10.16 -42.15
C ALA A 466 12.45 -11.39 -41.81
N PHE A 467 13.69 -11.43 -42.31
CA PHE A 467 14.66 -12.48 -42.01
C PHE A 467 15.08 -12.48 -40.53
N ILE A 468 15.34 -11.31 -39.93
CA ILE A 468 15.70 -11.18 -38.51
C ILE A 468 14.54 -11.67 -37.63
N ARG A 469 13.30 -11.33 -37.98
CA ARG A 469 12.11 -11.78 -37.23
C ARG A 469 11.84 -13.28 -37.41
N TYR A 470 12.15 -13.85 -38.56
CA TYR A 470 12.01 -15.28 -38.82
C TYR A 470 13.14 -16.13 -38.20
N SER A 471 14.39 -15.66 -38.28
CA SER A 471 15.58 -16.39 -37.81
C SER A 471 15.94 -16.12 -36.34
N GLY A 472 15.50 -14.99 -35.78
CA GLY A 472 15.82 -14.57 -34.41
C GLY A 472 17.26 -14.08 -34.20
N GLN A 473 18.09 -14.03 -35.24
CA GLN A 473 19.49 -13.59 -35.18
C GLN A 473 19.62 -12.09 -35.49
N TYR A 474 20.64 -11.41 -34.93
CA TYR A 474 20.92 -9.97 -35.17
C TYR A 474 19.81 -9.01 -34.72
N ARG A 475 19.33 -9.19 -33.49
CA ARG A 475 18.22 -8.43 -32.90
C ARG A 475 18.46 -6.91 -32.87
N ASP A 476 19.71 -6.47 -32.68
CA ASP A 476 20.07 -5.05 -32.63
C ASP A 476 19.82 -4.33 -33.96
N VAL A 477 20.04 -5.02 -35.09
CA VAL A 477 19.76 -4.49 -36.43
C VAL A 477 18.25 -4.34 -36.65
N GLY A 478 17.46 -5.29 -36.14
CA GLY A 478 16.00 -5.20 -36.17
C GLY A 478 15.46 -4.00 -35.40
N VAL A 479 16.03 -3.72 -34.22
CA VAL A 479 15.67 -2.54 -33.40
C VAL A 479 16.03 -1.23 -34.13
N ALA A 480 17.20 -1.17 -34.79
CA ALA A 480 17.59 0.02 -35.56
C ALA A 480 16.62 0.29 -36.74
N ILE A 481 16.17 -0.76 -37.43
CA ILE A 481 15.18 -0.64 -38.51
C ILE A 481 13.82 -0.17 -37.95
N ASP A 482 13.38 -0.70 -36.80
CA ASP A 482 12.15 -0.29 -36.14
C ASP A 482 12.19 1.21 -35.75
N GLN A 483 13.32 1.70 -35.27
CA GLN A 483 13.52 3.13 -34.94
C GLN A 483 13.49 4.02 -36.19
N ALA A 484 14.17 3.62 -37.27
CA ALA A 484 14.21 4.37 -38.53
C ALA A 484 12.81 4.46 -39.18
N ALA A 485 12.04 3.37 -39.15
CA ALA A 485 10.65 3.36 -39.62
C ALA A 485 9.76 4.29 -38.78
N GLY A 486 9.97 4.37 -37.46
CA GLY A 486 9.29 5.33 -36.59
C GLY A 486 9.51 6.78 -37.04
N VAL A 487 10.75 7.16 -37.33
CA VAL A 487 11.09 8.51 -37.79
C VAL A 487 10.44 8.83 -39.15
N PHE A 488 10.41 7.86 -40.07
CA PHE A 488 9.79 8.04 -41.39
C PHE A 488 8.28 8.25 -41.31
N LEU A 489 7.59 7.48 -40.46
CA LEU A 489 6.14 7.64 -40.24
C LEU A 489 5.82 9.04 -39.70
N ASP A 490 6.65 9.54 -38.80
CA ASP A 490 6.47 10.88 -38.22
C ASP A 490 6.67 11.99 -39.27
N GLN A 491 7.61 11.82 -40.20
CA GLN A 491 7.87 12.77 -41.29
C GLN A 491 6.83 12.70 -42.43
N ALA A 492 6.34 11.50 -42.77
CA ALA A 492 5.37 11.28 -43.84
C ALA A 492 3.95 11.76 -43.49
N SER A 493 3.67 12.01 -42.21
CA SER A 493 2.40 12.59 -41.77
C SER A 493 2.12 13.96 -42.42
N GLY A 494 3.14 14.68 -42.92
CA GLY A 494 3.01 15.84 -43.81
C GLY A 494 2.30 17.07 -43.23
N VAL A 495 1.78 16.97 -42.00
CA VAL A 495 1.04 18.04 -41.33
C VAL A 495 2.02 18.96 -40.61
N SER A 496 2.13 20.19 -41.11
CA SER A 496 2.96 21.24 -40.51
C SER A 496 2.20 21.97 -39.40
N VAL A 497 2.86 22.26 -38.28
CA VAL A 497 2.25 23.07 -37.21
C VAL A 497 2.46 24.54 -37.55
N GLN A 498 1.38 25.31 -37.69
CA GLN A 498 1.48 26.74 -37.99
C GLN A 498 2.19 27.46 -36.83
N GLU A 499 3.05 28.43 -37.13
CA GLU A 499 3.86 29.13 -36.13
C GLU A 499 3.00 29.82 -35.06
N HIS A 500 1.81 30.29 -35.44
CA HIS A 500 0.82 30.86 -34.52
C HIS A 500 0.40 29.90 -33.38
N VAL A 501 0.29 28.60 -33.66
CA VAL A 501 -0.02 27.56 -32.66
C VAL A 501 1.10 27.44 -31.63
N LEU A 502 2.36 27.59 -32.07
CA LEU A 502 3.52 27.57 -31.18
C LEU A 502 3.59 28.84 -30.33
N THR A 503 3.22 30.00 -30.88
CA THR A 503 3.10 31.24 -30.12
C THR A 503 2.08 31.08 -29.00
N ILE A 504 0.89 30.54 -29.28
CA ILE A 504 -0.16 30.31 -28.27
C ILE A 504 0.30 29.31 -27.21
N PHE A 505 0.95 28.21 -27.61
CA PHE A 505 1.49 27.25 -26.66
C PHE A 505 2.53 27.88 -25.72
N ASN A 506 3.43 28.69 -26.25
CA ASN A 506 4.43 29.40 -25.45
C ASN A 506 3.80 30.46 -24.54
N GLU A 507 2.75 31.14 -24.99
CA GLU A 507 1.97 32.08 -24.17
C GLU A 507 1.26 31.39 -23.01
N MET A 508 0.64 30.22 -23.24
CA MET A 508 0.02 29.42 -22.17
C MET A 508 1.07 28.84 -21.21
N LYS A 509 2.27 28.52 -21.71
CA LYS A 509 3.37 27.93 -20.92
C LYS A 509 4.14 28.96 -20.07
N VAL A 510 4.40 30.17 -20.59
CA VAL A 510 5.22 31.19 -19.90
C VAL A 510 4.36 31.95 -18.88
N ARG A 511 4.48 31.55 -17.61
CA ARG A 511 3.81 32.20 -16.49
C ARG A 511 4.56 33.47 -16.08
N LYS A 512 4.09 34.65 -16.49
CA LYS A 512 4.57 35.92 -15.92
C LYS A 512 4.17 35.98 -14.43
N ALA A 513 5.17 35.98 -13.54
CA ALA A 513 5.00 35.98 -12.09
C ALA A 513 4.43 37.30 -11.52
N SER A 514 4.41 38.37 -12.33
CA SER A 514 3.93 39.71 -11.97
C SER A 514 2.87 40.19 -12.97
N ALA A 515 1.70 39.57 -12.99
CA ALA A 515 0.57 39.97 -13.84
C ALA A 515 -0.53 40.58 -12.97
N ASN A 516 -1.01 41.78 -13.35
CA ASN A 516 -2.15 42.45 -12.72
C ASN A 516 -3.43 41.59 -12.83
N GLU A 517 -4.42 41.82 -11.97
CA GLU A 517 -5.66 41.02 -11.92
C GLU A 517 -6.44 41.04 -13.27
N GLU A 518 -6.36 42.13 -14.03
CA GLU A 518 -6.90 42.22 -15.41
C GLU A 518 -6.13 41.38 -16.43
N GLU A 519 -4.82 41.22 -16.28
CA GLU A 519 -4.02 40.38 -17.20
C GLU A 519 -4.25 38.89 -16.94
N ARG A 520 -4.55 38.49 -15.69
CA ARG A 520 -4.97 37.11 -15.37
C ARG A 520 -6.29 36.75 -16.07
N LYS A 521 -7.26 37.66 -16.08
CA LYS A 521 -8.55 37.43 -16.76
C LYS A 521 -8.42 37.25 -18.28
N LYS A 522 -7.39 37.83 -18.91
CA LYS A 522 -7.10 37.70 -20.34
C LYS A 522 -6.28 36.45 -20.70
N ARG A 523 -5.93 35.59 -19.73
CA ARG A 523 -5.21 34.34 -20.01
C ARG A 523 -6.12 33.32 -20.67
N LYS A 524 -5.59 32.62 -21.68
CA LYS A 524 -6.30 31.51 -22.32
C LYS A 524 -6.28 30.30 -21.39
N LYS A 525 -7.46 29.79 -21.07
CA LYS A 525 -7.71 28.61 -20.21
C LYS A 525 -7.84 27.33 -21.04
N ALA A 526 -8.51 27.43 -22.18
CA ALA A 526 -8.63 26.32 -23.14
C ALA A 526 -8.53 26.86 -24.57
N VAL A 527 -7.83 26.13 -25.44
CA VAL A 527 -7.73 26.45 -26.87
C VAL A 527 -7.91 25.18 -27.68
N LEU A 528 -8.79 25.25 -28.69
CA LEU A 528 -9.00 24.17 -29.66
C LEU A 528 -8.20 24.44 -30.94
N PHE A 529 -7.58 23.38 -31.44
CA PHE A 529 -6.87 23.35 -32.71
C PHE A 529 -7.54 22.37 -33.65
N CYS A 530 -7.65 22.79 -34.91
CA CYS A 530 -8.17 21.97 -35.99
C CYS A 530 -7.12 21.86 -37.10
N LEU A 531 -7.33 20.91 -38.00
CA LEU A 531 -6.60 20.89 -39.26
C LEU A 531 -7.22 21.96 -40.18
N SER A 532 -6.36 22.65 -40.94
CA SER A 532 -6.77 23.56 -42.01
C SER A 532 -7.70 22.87 -43.00
N GLU A 533 -8.47 23.63 -43.77
CA GLU A 533 -9.37 23.10 -44.81
C GLU A 533 -8.62 22.18 -45.80
N ASP A 534 -7.37 22.51 -46.08
CA ASP A 534 -6.46 21.73 -46.94
C ASP A 534 -5.86 20.50 -46.24
N LYS A 535 -6.07 20.34 -44.93
CA LYS A 535 -5.59 19.25 -44.06
C LYS A 535 -4.07 19.09 -43.99
N THR A 536 -3.33 20.12 -44.38
CA THR A 536 -1.85 20.16 -44.44
C THR A 536 -1.20 20.88 -43.26
N SER A 537 -1.97 21.63 -42.48
CA SER A 537 -1.47 22.37 -41.32
C SER A 537 -2.42 22.35 -40.15
N ILE A 538 -1.88 22.36 -38.93
CA ILE A 538 -2.67 22.55 -37.71
C ILE A 538 -2.79 24.05 -37.44
N ILE A 539 -4.03 24.51 -37.32
CA ILE A 539 -4.40 25.91 -37.11
C ILE A 539 -5.25 26.04 -35.84
N MET A 540 -5.29 27.24 -35.26
CA MET A 540 -6.23 27.54 -34.19
C MET A 540 -7.62 27.78 -34.80
N GLU A 541 -8.67 27.23 -34.18
CA GLU A 541 -10.05 27.47 -34.63
C GLU A 541 -10.53 28.85 -34.10
N GLU A 542 -10.85 29.78 -35.01
CA GLU A 542 -11.26 31.14 -34.64
C GLU A 542 -12.54 31.14 -33.79
N GLY A 543 -12.52 31.82 -32.64
CA GLY A 543 -13.67 31.91 -31.72
C GLY A 543 -13.86 30.73 -30.76
N GLN A 544 -12.95 29.74 -30.77
CA GLN A 544 -12.98 28.55 -29.90
C GLN A 544 -11.87 28.59 -28.82
N GLU A 545 -11.75 29.73 -28.14
CA GLU A 545 -10.90 29.90 -26.96
C GLU A 545 -11.74 30.28 -25.73
N ILE A 546 -11.37 29.72 -24.57
CA ILE A 546 -11.92 30.14 -23.27
C ILE A 546 -10.86 30.97 -22.56
N LEU A 547 -11.25 32.14 -22.06
CA LEU A 547 -10.41 32.95 -21.19
C LEU A 547 -10.67 32.63 -19.72
N GLN A 548 -9.65 32.77 -18.87
CA GLN A 548 -9.73 32.49 -17.44
C GLN A 548 -10.73 33.39 -16.70
N GLY A 549 -11.06 34.56 -17.26
CA GLY A 549 -12.01 35.52 -16.70
C GLY A 549 -13.47 35.36 -17.14
N ASP A 550 -13.79 34.37 -17.97
CA ASP A 550 -15.15 34.16 -18.47
C ASP A 550 -16.08 33.61 -17.37
N GLU A 551 -17.33 34.10 -17.31
CA GLU A 551 -18.33 33.65 -16.33
C GLU A 551 -18.87 32.25 -16.66
N GLY A 552 -18.81 31.34 -15.68
CA GLY A 552 -19.33 29.96 -15.77
C GLY A 552 -18.29 28.90 -15.43
N ASP A 553 -18.66 27.62 -15.48
CA ASP A 553 -17.71 26.51 -15.30
C ASP A 553 -16.86 26.31 -16.58
N PRO A 554 -15.54 26.55 -16.52
CA PRO A 554 -14.67 26.45 -17.69
C PRO A 554 -14.65 25.04 -18.29
N TYR A 555 -14.75 24.01 -17.45
CA TYR A 555 -14.69 22.62 -17.88
C TYR A 555 -15.95 22.22 -18.67
N LEU A 556 -17.14 22.54 -18.16
CA LEU A 556 -18.38 22.24 -18.88
C LEU A 556 -18.50 23.02 -20.19
N ARG A 557 -17.98 24.27 -20.23
CA ARG A 557 -17.92 25.04 -21.48
C ARG A 557 -16.95 24.42 -22.48
N PHE A 558 -15.79 23.94 -22.01
CA PHE A 558 -14.85 23.18 -22.82
C PHE A 558 -15.50 21.93 -23.43
N VAL A 559 -16.21 21.13 -22.62
CA VAL A 559 -16.92 19.93 -23.11
C VAL A 559 -17.98 20.29 -24.17
N LYS A 560 -18.68 21.41 -24.03
CA LYS A 560 -19.69 21.87 -25.01
C LYS A 560 -19.11 22.34 -26.34
N MET A 561 -17.85 22.77 -26.36
CA MET A 561 -17.17 23.22 -27.58
C MET A 561 -16.69 22.06 -28.45
N LEU A 562 -16.62 20.84 -27.91
CA LEU A 562 -16.15 19.66 -28.65
C LEU A 562 -17.19 19.18 -29.66
N PRO A 563 -16.84 19.08 -30.96
CA PRO A 563 -17.77 18.63 -31.98
C PRO A 563 -18.03 17.11 -31.87
N PRO A 564 -19.29 16.64 -31.91
CA PRO A 564 -19.60 15.21 -31.79
C PRO A 564 -19.22 14.39 -33.03
N LYS A 565 -19.07 15.03 -34.20
CA LYS A 565 -18.83 14.37 -35.50
C LYS A 565 -17.46 14.69 -36.11
N ASP A 566 -16.56 15.34 -35.37
CA ASP A 566 -15.23 15.68 -35.89
C ASP A 566 -14.15 15.65 -34.80
N CYS A 567 -12.90 15.53 -35.22
CA CYS A 567 -11.75 15.41 -34.31
C CYS A 567 -11.13 16.78 -34.02
N ARG A 568 -10.56 16.96 -32.82
CA ARG A 568 -9.88 18.21 -32.42
C ARG A 568 -8.68 17.91 -31.51
N TYR A 569 -7.70 18.80 -31.52
CA TYR A 569 -6.70 18.86 -30.44
C TYR A 569 -7.07 20.00 -29.51
N ALA A 570 -6.79 19.84 -28.22
CA ALA A 570 -6.99 20.90 -27.27
C ALA A 570 -5.79 21.03 -26.32
N LEU A 571 -5.51 22.27 -25.93
CA LEU A 571 -4.70 22.56 -24.76
C LEU A 571 -5.63 23.08 -23.68
N TYR A 572 -5.58 22.45 -22.52
CA TYR A 572 -6.39 22.81 -21.37
C TYR A 572 -5.48 23.05 -20.17
N ASP A 573 -5.53 24.25 -19.59
CA ASP A 573 -4.80 24.57 -18.37
C ASP A 573 -5.64 24.13 -17.16
N ALA A 574 -5.38 22.92 -16.66
CA ALA A 574 -6.16 22.32 -15.58
C ALA A 574 -5.70 22.84 -14.22
N THR A 575 -6.62 23.48 -13.50
CA THR A 575 -6.40 23.85 -12.10
C THR A 575 -7.00 22.78 -11.21
N TYR A 576 -6.18 22.09 -10.42
CA TYR A 576 -6.61 21.02 -9.53
C TYR A 576 -5.99 21.14 -8.15
N GLU A 577 -6.70 20.68 -7.12
CA GLU A 577 -6.22 20.72 -5.73
C GLU A 577 -5.95 19.30 -5.26
N THR A 578 -4.72 19.07 -4.82
CA THR A 578 -4.38 17.90 -4.01
C THR A 578 -4.42 18.27 -2.54
N GLN A 579 -4.33 17.29 -1.63
CA GLN A 579 -4.40 17.53 -0.18
C GLN A 579 -3.41 18.56 0.36
N GLU A 580 -2.31 18.76 -0.36
CA GLU A 580 -1.17 19.55 0.12
C GLU A 580 -1.03 20.88 -0.60
N THR A 581 -1.41 20.96 -1.89
CA THR A 581 -1.21 22.17 -2.71
C THR A 581 -2.21 22.28 -3.86
N LYS A 582 -2.54 23.51 -4.24
CA LYS A 582 -3.22 23.83 -5.50
C LYS A 582 -2.19 23.85 -6.63
N LYS A 583 -2.43 23.06 -7.67
CA LYS A 583 -1.56 22.92 -8.84
C LYS A 583 -2.28 23.33 -10.12
N GLU A 584 -1.50 23.81 -11.06
CA GLU A 584 -1.95 24.14 -12.40
C GLU A 584 -0.98 23.45 -13.36
N ASP A 585 -1.50 22.55 -14.20
CA ASP A 585 -0.72 21.87 -15.23
C ASP A 585 -1.45 21.93 -16.58
N LEU A 586 -0.67 22.14 -17.65
CA LEU A 586 -1.18 22.08 -19.01
C LEU A 586 -1.39 20.62 -19.42
N VAL A 587 -2.59 20.32 -19.92
CA VAL A 587 -3.01 19.02 -20.41
C VAL A 587 -3.20 19.11 -21.93
N PHE A 588 -2.56 18.19 -22.64
CA PHE A 588 -2.83 18.00 -24.07
C PHE A 588 -3.95 16.99 -24.25
N ILE A 589 -5.05 17.42 -24.86
CA ILE A 589 -6.25 16.60 -25.08
C ILE A 589 -6.38 16.29 -26.57
N PHE A 590 -6.52 15.02 -26.91
CA PHE A 590 -6.85 14.57 -28.25
C PHE A 590 -8.29 14.04 -28.28
N TRP A 591 -9.18 14.77 -28.95
CA TRP A 591 -10.59 14.43 -29.10
C TRP A 591 -10.83 13.69 -30.42
N ALA A 592 -11.31 12.45 -30.34
CA ALA A 592 -11.58 11.57 -31.48
C ALA A 592 -12.90 10.79 -31.32
N PRO A 593 -14.06 11.44 -31.50
CA PRO A 593 -15.36 10.87 -31.15
C PRO A 593 -15.71 9.65 -32.01
N GLU A 594 -16.37 8.63 -31.45
CA GLU A 594 -16.77 7.42 -32.18
C GLU A 594 -17.56 7.70 -33.47
N ASP A 595 -18.40 8.74 -33.49
CA ASP A 595 -19.21 9.13 -34.64
C ASP A 595 -18.45 9.93 -35.73
N ALA A 596 -17.18 10.31 -35.49
CA ALA A 596 -16.39 11.01 -36.52
C ALA A 596 -16.02 10.10 -37.71
N PRO A 597 -15.98 10.65 -38.94
CA PRO A 597 -15.57 9.90 -40.12
C PRO A 597 -14.19 9.26 -39.94
N LEU A 598 -14.06 7.97 -40.30
CA LEU A 598 -12.81 7.21 -40.19
C LEU A 598 -11.61 7.95 -40.82
N LYS A 599 -11.82 8.60 -41.97
CA LYS A 599 -10.82 9.41 -42.66
C LYS A 599 -10.32 10.59 -41.81
N SER A 600 -11.19 11.25 -41.04
CA SER A 600 -10.81 12.35 -40.14
C SER A 600 -9.96 11.82 -38.99
N LYS A 601 -10.43 10.76 -38.32
CA LYS A 601 -9.71 10.10 -37.22
C LYS A 601 -8.30 9.65 -37.60
N MET A 602 -8.16 9.05 -38.79
CA MET A 602 -6.86 8.58 -39.27
C MET A 602 -5.86 9.73 -39.47
N ILE A 603 -6.30 10.87 -40.04
CA ILE A 603 -5.44 12.03 -40.29
C ILE A 603 -5.06 12.73 -38.98
N TYR A 604 -6.00 12.85 -38.04
CA TYR A 604 -5.71 13.41 -36.71
C TYR A 604 -4.86 12.44 -35.86
N ALA A 605 -5.01 11.13 -35.98
CA ALA A 605 -4.15 10.18 -35.29
C ALA A 605 -2.72 10.23 -35.83
N SER A 606 -2.54 10.38 -37.15
CA SER A 606 -1.21 10.45 -37.77
C SER A 606 -0.48 11.77 -37.53
N SER A 607 -1.20 12.88 -37.40
CA SER A 607 -0.61 14.22 -37.16
C SER A 607 -0.39 14.57 -35.68
N LYS A 608 -0.85 13.69 -34.77
CA LYS A 608 -0.69 13.85 -33.31
C LYS A 608 0.78 13.93 -32.88
N ASP A 609 1.64 13.09 -33.46
CA ASP A 609 3.06 13.06 -33.08
C ASP A 609 3.80 14.33 -33.56
N ALA A 610 3.34 14.96 -34.64
CA ALA A 610 3.91 16.20 -35.16
C ALA A 610 3.67 17.40 -34.21
N ILE A 611 2.44 17.55 -33.68
CA ILE A 611 2.12 18.61 -32.71
C ILE A 611 2.76 18.33 -31.34
N LYS A 612 2.77 17.06 -30.91
CA LYS A 612 3.35 16.64 -29.63
C LYS A 612 4.85 16.93 -29.55
N LYS A 613 5.62 16.65 -30.62
CA LYS A 613 7.05 16.97 -30.66
C LYS A 613 7.34 18.47 -30.53
N LYS A 614 6.42 19.34 -30.95
CA LYS A 614 6.55 20.79 -30.80
C LYS A 614 6.15 21.28 -29.40
N PHE A 615 5.18 20.62 -28.77
CA PHE A 615 4.74 20.92 -27.40
C PHE A 615 5.66 20.31 -26.33
N THR A 616 6.91 20.77 -26.30
CA THR A 616 7.91 20.26 -25.35
C THR A 616 7.59 20.69 -23.91
N GLY A 617 7.52 19.74 -22.97
CA GLY A 617 7.33 20.00 -21.53
C GLY A 617 5.90 19.84 -21.00
N ILE A 618 4.96 19.31 -21.78
CA ILE A 618 3.64 18.87 -21.27
C ILE A 618 3.82 17.54 -20.52
N LYS A 619 3.29 17.46 -19.29
CA LYS A 619 3.37 16.26 -18.44
C LYS A 619 2.21 15.28 -18.64
N HIS A 620 1.02 15.80 -18.95
CA HIS A 620 -0.22 15.03 -19.00
C HIS A 620 -0.81 15.04 -20.40
N GLU A 621 -1.07 13.84 -20.93
CA GLU A 621 -1.69 13.60 -22.23
C GLU A 621 -2.96 12.79 -22.02
N TRP A 622 -4.05 13.22 -22.66
CA TRP A 622 -5.34 12.54 -22.57
C TRP A 622 -5.97 12.38 -23.95
N GLN A 623 -6.22 11.14 -24.36
CA GLN A 623 -6.99 10.84 -25.56
C GLN A 623 -8.40 10.42 -25.17
N VAL A 624 -9.40 11.02 -25.80
CA VAL A 624 -10.81 10.81 -25.46
C VAL A 624 -11.62 10.51 -26.71
N ASN A 625 -12.37 9.41 -26.66
CA ASN A 625 -13.11 8.87 -27.80
C ASN A 625 -14.64 8.97 -27.63
N GLY A 626 -15.12 9.20 -26.40
CA GLY A 626 -16.55 9.30 -26.09
C GLY A 626 -16.88 10.56 -25.29
N LEU A 627 -18.11 11.08 -25.47
CA LEU A 627 -18.61 12.20 -24.68
C LEU A 627 -18.79 11.83 -23.20
N ASP A 628 -19.00 10.55 -22.89
CA ASP A 628 -19.20 10.10 -21.52
C ASP A 628 -17.88 10.06 -20.74
N ASP A 629 -16.77 9.75 -21.42
CA ASP A 629 -15.42 9.78 -20.84
C ASP A 629 -14.97 11.21 -20.48
N ILE A 630 -15.38 12.22 -21.27
CA ILE A 630 -14.96 13.62 -21.07
C ILE A 630 -15.90 14.41 -20.16
N LYS A 631 -17.17 13.99 -20.02
CA LYS A 631 -18.13 14.64 -19.12
C LYS A 631 -17.79 14.40 -17.66
N ASP A 632 -17.29 13.22 -17.33
CA ASP A 632 -16.86 12.92 -15.98
C ASP A 632 -15.54 13.65 -15.67
N ARG A 633 -15.50 14.39 -14.57
CA ARG A 633 -14.28 15.10 -14.13
C ARG A 633 -13.29 14.16 -13.47
N LYS A 634 -13.76 13.00 -13.00
CA LYS A 634 -12.94 11.96 -12.36
C LYS A 634 -11.92 11.38 -13.31
N THR A 635 -12.29 11.18 -14.57
CA THR A 635 -11.38 10.63 -15.60
C THR A 635 -10.21 11.56 -15.88
N LEU A 636 -10.43 12.89 -15.94
CA LEU A 636 -9.35 13.87 -16.06
C LEU A 636 -8.50 13.93 -14.79
N ALA A 637 -9.12 13.89 -13.62
CA ALA A 637 -8.42 13.89 -12.34
C ALA A 637 -7.51 12.66 -12.15
N GLU A 638 -7.95 11.48 -12.58
CA GLU A 638 -7.15 10.27 -12.60
C GLU A 638 -5.88 10.43 -13.44
N LYS A 639 -5.94 11.17 -14.55
CA LYS A 639 -4.79 11.44 -15.42
C LYS A 639 -3.84 12.51 -14.89
N LEU A 640 -4.31 13.42 -14.05
CA LEU A 640 -3.51 14.49 -13.43
C LEU A 640 -2.74 14.00 -12.19
N GLY A 641 -3.32 13.08 -11.40
CA GLY A 641 -2.69 12.61 -10.17
C GLY A 641 -3.37 11.44 -9.48
N GLY A 642 -4.25 10.69 -10.17
CA GLY A 642 -4.95 9.56 -9.59
C GLY A 642 -5.85 9.96 -8.41
N SER A 643 -5.84 9.14 -7.36
CA SER A 643 -6.64 9.32 -6.13
C SER A 643 -6.17 10.47 -5.21
N GLN A 644 -5.17 11.26 -5.63
CA GLN A 644 -4.65 12.38 -4.84
C GLN A 644 -5.33 13.72 -5.14
N VAL A 645 -6.07 13.81 -6.25
CA VAL A 645 -6.80 15.03 -6.64
C VAL A 645 -8.16 15.07 -5.95
N ILE A 646 -8.43 16.12 -5.16
CA ILE A 646 -9.67 16.29 -4.39
C ILE A 646 -10.69 17.14 -5.16
N SER A 647 -10.22 18.19 -5.83
CA SER A 647 -11.05 19.11 -6.58
C SER A 647 -10.42 19.45 -7.93
N LEU A 648 -11.26 19.66 -8.94
CA LEU A 648 -10.87 20.09 -10.29
C LEU A 648 -11.70 21.32 -10.65
N GLU A 649 -11.02 22.41 -11.02
CA GLU A 649 -11.61 23.73 -11.30
C GLU A 649 -12.51 24.26 -10.17
N GLY A 650 -12.11 24.03 -8.92
CA GLY A 650 -12.83 24.51 -7.74
C GLY A 650 -14.07 23.69 -7.36
N ASN A 651 -14.35 22.60 -8.08
CA ASN A 651 -15.44 21.69 -7.76
C ASN A 651 -14.90 20.35 -7.22
N PRO A 652 -15.50 19.78 -6.16
CA PRO A 652 -15.10 18.48 -5.63
C PRO A 652 -15.39 17.37 -6.64
N LEU A 653 -14.48 16.39 -6.71
CA LEU A 653 -14.56 15.22 -7.58
C LEU A 653 -15.44 14.11 -7.03
#